data_AF-A0A8X6XQI0-F1
#
_entry.id   AF-A0A8X6XQI0-F1
#
_cell.length_a   1.000
_cell.length_b   1.000
_cell.length_c   1.000
_cell.angle_alpha   90.00
_cell.angle_beta   90.00
_cell.angle_gamma   90.00
#
_symmetry.space_group_name_H-M   'P 1'
#
loop_
_entity.id
_entity.type
_entity.pdbx_description
1 polymer ?
#
loop_
_entity_poly.entity_id
_entity_poly.type
_entity_poly.pdbx_seq_one_letter_code
_entity_poly.pdbx_strand_id
1 'polypeptide(L)'
;MGTLTVIFLCLTAFSFTVECSRLTSSKSTNSKKIVCYFTNWAQYRPNEGKYVPEDIDPKLCTHLIFAFGWMKKHKISSFDSTDETKNGKKGMYERLVDVKQKNKDAKVLLAIGGWSFGTQRFKEMASNRYNRQLFVFSAIKYLRDRNFDGLDLDWEFPRGGDDKKHFVSLLKELREAFEEEAKDKKMPRLLLSIAVSAGSETIRSGYDVPAVAAYCDFINIMSYDFHGKWESQTGHNSPLYALSTESQWRKQLCMEFGVKLWEKMGAPKEKIVVGLATYGRSFTLASPDKNGMNEPTRGGGKAGTFSREEGFLAYYEVCDFIKKGARYVWDDEQKVPYAYLGDQWVGFDDEKSIRIKLNWIKENGYGGAMVWTLDMDDFHGSCLNDKKYPLIGAMGEELLGHPKRPVTDLDALSKKVIKSLPPTPAPVLPKEVLLVPRKKDDDTEEIIEIKPDPDATNARIACYYTSWSMKRPGQGKFQPEHIDPFLCTHIIFAFASIKDDTISPIEGADTPSGSAKKSLYDRVLALKEKNPNLKVLLSVGGWISGTAPFKQITKSGYRQSLFVFNAIEFLRQRKFDGLDIAWEFPRGAEDKEKFTNLVRDLYEAFVGEAKAAEKPRLLLTAAVPASFEAVAAGYDVAEINKYLDMLNVMTYDFHGNWERQVGHNSPLYALFSATSYQKKLTVDYSAKEWIEKGASKEKLIIGIPTYGRSFTLKNTSLTDIGAPAIDGGIAGNYTGEPGVLAFFEICDFLKSGAILVWDNEQMVPYAYKDNQWVGFDDQRSLKTKVQWLKEAGYGGAMIWSIDMDDFRGTCMGLKYPLINTIKEELKGYNVANLEVLSSNVLNSLADKDEVVCDEEDGHISYHVDKKECAKYYMCEGKRRHHMPCPVNLVFNLNENVCDWPENVDDCESVTGGRKPS
;
A
#
# COMPACT_ATOMS: atom_id res chain seq x y z
N MET A 1 -82.64 20.54 -31.03
CA MET A 1 -82.43 19.44 -30.06
C MET A 1 -81.43 18.48 -30.69
N GLY A 2 -80.32 18.10 -30.07
CA GLY A 2 -79.83 18.46 -28.73
C GLY A 2 -78.59 17.64 -28.36
N THR A 3 -77.53 17.74 -29.14
CA THR A 3 -76.35 16.86 -29.04
C THR A 3 -75.42 17.32 -27.91
N LEU A 4 -75.32 16.56 -26.82
CA LEU A 4 -74.48 16.90 -25.68
C LEU A 4 -73.14 16.16 -25.74
N THR A 5 -72.05 16.92 -25.93
CA THR A 5 -70.69 16.38 -25.95
C THR A 5 -70.20 16.07 -24.54
N VAL A 6 -69.76 14.84 -24.29
CA VAL A 6 -68.98 14.49 -23.08
C VAL A 6 -67.50 14.54 -23.43
N ILE A 7 -66.75 15.37 -22.71
CA ILE A 7 -65.29 15.50 -22.84
C ILE A 7 -64.63 14.61 -21.78
N PHE A 8 -63.65 13.80 -22.18
CA PHE A 8 -62.71 13.14 -21.28
C PHE A 8 -61.28 13.53 -21.67
N LEU A 9 -60.46 13.92 -20.70
CA LEU A 9 -59.09 14.40 -20.96
C LEU A 9 -58.13 13.24 -21.25
N CYS A 10 -57.20 13.45 -22.18
CA CYS A 10 -56.10 12.53 -22.43
C CYS A 10 -55.08 12.55 -21.28
N LEU A 11 -54.73 11.37 -20.78
CA LEU A 11 -53.50 11.15 -20.01
C LEU A 11 -52.35 10.86 -20.99
N THR A 12 -51.49 11.84 -21.24
CA THR A 12 -50.30 11.69 -22.08
C THR A 12 -49.15 11.06 -21.30
N ALA A 13 -48.97 9.75 -21.45
CA ALA A 13 -47.78 9.06 -20.96
C ALA A 13 -46.54 9.50 -21.77
N PHE A 14 -45.63 10.24 -21.13
CA PHE A 14 -44.33 10.59 -21.69
C PHE A 14 -43.41 9.36 -21.70
N SER A 15 -43.52 8.53 -22.73
CA SER A 15 -42.46 7.57 -23.06
C SER A 15 -41.21 8.33 -23.46
N PHE A 16 -40.21 8.38 -22.58
CA PHE A 16 -38.85 8.76 -22.94
C PHE A 16 -38.28 7.69 -23.88
N THR A 17 -38.50 7.88 -25.19
CA THR A 17 -37.72 7.19 -26.22
C THR A 17 -36.28 7.61 -26.04
N VAL A 18 -35.47 6.73 -25.44
CA VAL A 18 -34.01 6.86 -25.47
C VAL A 18 -33.59 6.73 -26.92
N GLU A 19 -33.48 7.87 -27.60
CA GLU A 19 -33.02 7.96 -28.96
C GLU A 19 -31.55 7.52 -28.96
N CYS A 20 -31.37 6.22 -29.22
CA CYS A 20 -30.08 5.54 -29.17
C CYS A 20 -29.21 6.06 -30.32
N SER A 21 -28.63 7.23 -30.06
CA SER A 21 -27.63 7.87 -30.89
C SER A 21 -26.57 6.83 -31.20
N ARG A 22 -26.55 6.37 -32.46
CA ARG A 22 -25.50 5.49 -32.95
C ARG A 22 -24.21 6.29 -32.93
N LEU A 23 -23.54 6.28 -31.78
CA LEU A 23 -22.11 6.48 -31.67
C LEU A 23 -21.52 5.58 -32.75
N THR A 24 -21.03 6.22 -33.81
CA THR A 24 -20.33 5.53 -34.86
C THR A 24 -19.14 4.89 -34.19
N SER A 25 -19.18 3.56 -34.05
CA SER A 25 -18.03 2.76 -33.66
C SER A 25 -16.92 3.11 -34.63
N SER A 26 -16.05 4.04 -34.24
CA SER A 26 -14.81 4.32 -34.93
C SER A 26 -14.12 2.97 -34.99
N LYS A 27 -13.95 2.44 -36.21
CA LYS A 27 -13.23 1.18 -36.39
C LYS A 27 -11.85 1.41 -35.79
N SER A 28 -11.62 0.85 -34.61
CA SER A 28 -10.29 0.84 -34.01
C SER A 28 -9.45 0.00 -34.96
N THR A 29 -8.72 0.69 -35.84
CA THR A 29 -7.71 0.09 -36.71
C THR A 29 -6.62 -0.36 -35.77
N ASN A 30 -6.76 -1.61 -35.31
CA ASN A 30 -6.05 -2.18 -34.17
C ASN A 30 -4.55 -2.29 -34.49
N SER A 31 -3.85 -1.17 -34.28
CA SER A 31 -2.50 -0.97 -34.78
C SER A 31 -1.52 -1.86 -34.01
N LYS A 32 -0.70 -2.58 -34.77
CA LYS A 32 0.28 -3.50 -34.22
C LYS A 32 1.32 -2.69 -33.44
N LYS A 33 1.62 -3.15 -32.22
CA LYS A 33 2.63 -2.53 -31.37
C LYS A 33 4.03 -3.01 -31.79
N ILE A 34 5.01 -2.12 -31.71
CA ILE A 34 6.43 -2.49 -31.64
C ILE A 34 6.93 -1.87 -30.34
N VAL A 35 7.17 -2.72 -29.35
CA VAL A 35 7.53 -2.36 -27.97
C VAL A 35 9.01 -2.65 -27.76
N CYS A 36 9.82 -1.61 -27.61
CA CYS A 36 11.27 -1.72 -27.66
C CYS A 36 11.89 -1.38 -26.31
N TYR A 37 12.57 -2.33 -25.67
CA TYR A 37 13.33 -2.06 -24.45
C TYR A 37 14.66 -1.38 -24.79
N PHE A 38 14.94 -0.29 -24.07
CA PHE A 38 16.20 0.47 -24.06
C PHE A 38 16.90 0.19 -22.73
N THR A 39 18.11 -0.36 -22.74
CA THR A 39 18.85 -0.64 -21.50
C THR A 39 19.82 0.49 -21.14
N ASN A 40 19.72 1.02 -19.91
CA ASN A 40 20.55 2.16 -19.49
C ASN A 40 22.04 1.79 -19.31
N TRP A 41 22.36 0.51 -19.08
CA TRP A 41 23.74 0.03 -18.96
C TRP A 41 24.47 -0.11 -20.31
N ALA A 42 23.76 -0.09 -21.45
CA ALA A 42 24.39 -0.11 -22.77
C ALA A 42 25.28 1.13 -23.03
N GLN A 43 25.12 2.20 -22.25
CA GLN A 43 26.01 3.37 -22.26
C GLN A 43 27.46 3.07 -21.81
N TYR A 44 27.67 1.94 -21.10
CA TYR A 44 28.96 1.52 -20.53
C TYR A 44 29.66 0.41 -21.33
N ARG A 45 29.02 -0.11 -22.39
CA ARG A 45 29.68 -1.05 -23.31
C ARG A 45 30.87 -0.37 -24.01
N PRO A 46 31.94 -1.11 -24.35
CA PRO A 46 33.12 -0.55 -25.00
C PRO A 46 32.86 -0.20 -26.48
N ASN A 47 33.55 0.80 -27.00
CA ASN A 47 33.66 1.10 -28.44
C ASN A 47 32.29 1.06 -29.17
N GLU A 48 32.21 0.41 -30.34
CA GLU A 48 30.99 0.23 -31.16
C GLU A 48 29.83 -0.50 -30.47
N GLY A 49 30.03 -1.09 -29.28
CA GLY A 49 28.93 -1.69 -28.51
C GLY A 49 28.14 -0.66 -27.70
N LYS A 50 28.65 0.58 -27.57
CA LYS A 50 28.05 1.65 -26.77
C LYS A 50 26.79 2.20 -27.42
N TYR A 51 25.72 2.30 -26.64
CA TYR A 51 24.42 2.79 -27.11
C TYR A 51 23.87 3.90 -26.20
N VAL A 52 23.24 4.93 -26.78
CA VAL A 52 22.57 6.04 -26.07
C VAL A 52 21.24 6.42 -26.72
N PRO A 53 20.33 7.16 -26.05
CA PRO A 53 19.00 7.46 -26.61
C PRO A 53 19.01 8.21 -27.95
N GLU A 54 20.09 8.92 -28.28
CA GLU A 54 20.25 9.63 -29.55
C GLU A 54 20.49 8.71 -30.76
N ASP A 55 20.88 7.44 -30.54
CA ASP A 55 21.07 6.43 -31.59
C ASP A 55 19.73 5.84 -32.11
N ILE A 56 18.65 6.04 -31.35
CA ILE A 56 17.30 5.55 -31.67
C ILE A 56 16.72 6.34 -32.85
N ASP A 57 16.31 5.64 -33.92
CA ASP A 57 15.39 6.23 -34.91
C ASP A 57 14.01 6.43 -34.26
N PRO A 58 13.49 7.67 -34.13
CA PRO A 58 12.22 7.96 -33.48
C PRO A 58 11.00 7.24 -34.06
N LYS A 59 11.08 6.72 -35.28
CA LYS A 59 9.98 6.02 -35.97
C LYS A 59 10.09 4.50 -35.89
N LEU A 60 11.18 3.95 -35.37
CA LEU A 60 11.46 2.51 -35.37
C LEU A 60 10.45 1.70 -34.54
N CYS A 61 10.00 2.27 -33.41
CA CYS A 61 9.13 1.62 -32.44
C CYS A 61 7.92 2.50 -32.10
N THR A 62 6.78 1.91 -31.75
CA THR A 62 5.60 2.68 -31.27
C THR A 62 5.65 2.92 -29.77
N HIS A 63 6.30 2.02 -29.02
CA HIS A 63 6.55 2.15 -27.59
C HIS A 63 8.03 1.93 -27.30
N LEU A 64 8.61 2.79 -26.46
CA LEU A 64 9.94 2.66 -25.88
C LEU A 64 9.77 2.36 -24.39
N ILE A 65 10.46 1.35 -23.86
CA ILE A 65 10.44 1.03 -22.43
C ILE A 65 11.85 1.16 -21.87
N PHE A 66 12.01 2.00 -20.85
CA PHE A 66 13.30 2.22 -20.19
C PHE A 66 13.58 1.10 -19.19
N ALA A 67 14.56 0.25 -19.48
CA ALA A 67 15.10 -0.78 -18.59
C ALA A 67 16.35 -0.23 -17.86
N PHE A 68 16.33 0.01 -16.55
CA PHE A 68 15.19 -0.01 -15.63
C PHE A 68 15.23 1.21 -14.70
N GLY A 69 14.11 1.52 -14.07
CA GLY A 69 14.10 2.21 -12.77
C GLY A 69 14.35 1.22 -11.63
N TRP A 70 14.15 1.66 -10.39
CA TRP A 70 14.42 0.85 -9.21
C TRP A 70 13.43 1.14 -8.06
N MET A 71 13.51 0.40 -6.97
CA MET A 71 12.68 0.61 -5.78
C MET A 71 13.52 0.67 -4.49
N LYS A 72 13.23 1.66 -3.64
CA LYS A 72 13.91 1.90 -2.35
C LYS A 72 12.84 2.22 -1.31
N LYS A 73 12.74 1.41 -0.25
CA LYS A 73 11.70 1.49 0.80
C LYS A 73 10.27 1.52 0.23
N HIS A 74 9.98 0.58 -0.65
CA HIS A 74 8.73 0.42 -1.43
C HIS A 74 8.31 1.63 -2.29
N LYS A 75 9.07 2.73 -2.33
CA LYS A 75 8.88 3.88 -3.23
C LYS A 75 9.78 3.72 -4.48
N ILE A 76 9.29 4.13 -5.64
CA ILE A 76 10.04 4.14 -6.91
C ILE A 76 11.25 5.09 -6.85
N SER A 77 12.31 4.79 -7.60
CA SER A 77 13.57 5.55 -7.62
C SER A 77 14.34 5.28 -8.92
N SER A 78 15.43 6.03 -9.18
CA SER A 78 16.31 5.68 -10.29
C SER A 78 17.20 4.47 -9.96
N PHE A 79 17.58 3.74 -11.01
CA PHE A 79 18.64 2.73 -10.94
C PHE A 79 19.99 3.42 -10.85
N ASP A 80 20.39 4.14 -11.91
CA ASP A 80 21.65 4.87 -11.95
C ASP A 80 21.49 6.32 -11.51
N SER A 81 22.60 6.96 -11.16
CA SER A 81 22.66 8.40 -10.86
C SER A 81 22.56 9.28 -12.11
N THR A 82 22.90 8.75 -13.28
CA THR A 82 22.95 9.39 -14.61
C THR A 82 21.64 9.31 -15.38
N ASP A 83 20.68 8.51 -14.92
CA ASP A 83 19.33 8.48 -15.48
C ASP A 83 18.58 9.81 -15.23
N GLU A 84 18.88 10.44 -14.09
CA GLU A 84 18.27 11.68 -13.60
C GLU A 84 18.97 12.94 -14.12
N THR A 85 18.19 13.91 -14.62
CA THR A 85 18.70 15.25 -14.99
C THR A 85 19.19 16.02 -13.77
N LYS A 86 20.45 16.45 -13.78
CA LYS A 86 21.14 17.13 -12.67
C LYS A 86 22.06 18.22 -13.18
N ASN A 87 22.13 19.35 -12.46
CA ASN A 87 23.05 20.47 -12.73
C ASN A 87 23.01 20.96 -14.19
N GLY A 88 21.83 20.98 -14.82
CA GLY A 88 21.64 21.39 -16.22
C GLY A 88 22.03 20.33 -17.27
N LYS A 89 22.61 19.20 -16.88
CA LYS A 89 22.89 18.07 -17.77
C LYS A 89 21.69 17.11 -17.81
N LYS A 90 21.10 16.91 -18.99
CA LYS A 90 20.02 15.94 -19.20
C LYS A 90 20.48 14.52 -18.83
N GLY A 91 19.68 13.83 -18.02
CA GLY A 91 19.83 12.41 -17.72
C GLY A 91 19.25 11.52 -18.80
N MET A 92 19.45 10.20 -18.70
CA MET A 92 18.94 9.25 -19.70
C MET A 92 17.41 9.25 -19.82
N TYR A 93 16.66 9.47 -18.72
CA TYR A 93 15.19 9.53 -18.77
C TYR A 93 14.71 10.66 -19.70
N GLU A 94 15.24 11.88 -19.53
CA GLU A 94 14.84 13.03 -20.33
C GLU A 94 15.26 12.86 -21.81
N ARG A 95 16.44 12.29 -22.05
CA ARG A 95 16.96 12.02 -23.41
C ARG A 95 16.15 10.96 -24.16
N LEU A 96 15.61 9.95 -23.48
CA LEU A 96 14.68 8.98 -24.10
C LEU A 96 13.28 9.60 -24.31
N VAL A 97 12.78 10.37 -23.34
CA VAL A 97 11.49 11.07 -23.45
C VAL A 97 11.49 12.12 -24.57
N ASP A 98 12.64 12.74 -24.86
CA ASP A 98 12.84 13.67 -25.98
C ASP A 98 12.64 13.04 -27.36
N VAL A 99 12.58 11.71 -27.50
CA VAL A 99 12.13 11.06 -28.75
C VAL A 99 10.71 11.53 -29.13
N LYS A 100 9.86 11.85 -28.14
CA LYS A 100 8.52 12.45 -28.34
C LYS A 100 8.54 13.88 -28.90
N GLN A 101 9.70 14.49 -29.05
CA GLN A 101 9.85 15.71 -29.85
C GLN A 101 9.79 15.40 -31.35
N LYS A 102 10.41 14.28 -31.77
CA LYS A 102 10.56 13.86 -33.18
C LYS A 102 9.44 12.92 -33.66
N ASN A 103 8.84 12.13 -32.78
CA ASN A 103 7.66 11.31 -33.06
C ASN A 103 6.59 11.54 -31.98
N LYS A 104 5.49 12.23 -32.32
CA LYS A 104 4.43 12.60 -31.37
C LYS A 104 3.54 11.43 -30.92
N ASP A 105 3.48 10.38 -31.74
CA ASP A 105 2.64 9.22 -31.48
C ASP A 105 3.34 8.18 -30.59
N ALA A 106 4.68 8.21 -30.51
CA ALA A 106 5.47 7.36 -29.64
C ALA A 106 5.04 7.47 -28.17
N LYS A 107 5.16 6.36 -27.45
CA LYS A 107 4.94 6.27 -25.99
C LYS A 107 6.23 5.82 -25.33
N VAL A 108 6.61 6.47 -24.23
CA VAL A 108 7.80 6.16 -23.45
C VAL A 108 7.36 5.74 -22.05
N LEU A 109 7.64 4.50 -21.67
CA LEU A 109 7.32 3.93 -20.37
C LEU A 109 8.61 3.69 -19.56
N LEU A 110 8.49 3.63 -18.25
CA LEU A 110 9.56 3.18 -17.35
C LEU A 110 9.27 1.76 -16.89
N ALA A 111 10.20 0.82 -17.09
CA ALA A 111 10.11 -0.50 -16.47
C ALA A 111 10.70 -0.47 -15.05
N ILE A 112 10.04 -1.16 -14.13
CA ILE A 112 10.54 -1.47 -12.79
C ILE A 112 10.60 -2.99 -12.65
N GLY A 113 11.76 -3.52 -12.30
CA GLY A 113 11.99 -4.96 -12.18
C GLY A 113 13.19 -5.43 -13.00
N GLY A 114 13.04 -6.58 -13.64
CA GLY A 114 14.08 -7.31 -14.37
C GLY A 114 14.95 -8.17 -13.46
N TRP A 115 15.61 -9.17 -14.02
CA TRP A 115 16.37 -10.23 -13.33
C TRP A 115 17.16 -9.75 -12.09
N SER A 116 18.02 -8.75 -12.26
CA SER A 116 18.88 -8.20 -11.20
C SER A 116 18.14 -7.52 -10.04
N PHE A 117 16.85 -7.23 -10.18
CA PHE A 117 15.97 -6.68 -9.13
C PHE A 117 15.56 -7.74 -8.11
N GLY A 118 15.45 -9.00 -8.52
CA GLY A 118 15.02 -10.14 -7.71
C GLY A 118 13.56 -10.08 -7.24
N THR A 119 13.03 -11.21 -6.77
CA THR A 119 11.62 -11.32 -6.35
C THR A 119 11.31 -10.63 -5.02
N GLN A 120 12.23 -10.66 -4.06
CA GLN A 120 11.97 -10.26 -2.68
C GLN A 120 11.44 -8.82 -2.55
N ARG A 121 11.98 -7.89 -3.33
CA ARG A 121 11.54 -6.48 -3.34
C ARG A 121 10.07 -6.35 -3.79
N PHE A 122 9.66 -7.11 -4.79
CA PHE A 122 8.26 -7.18 -5.21
C PHE A 122 7.38 -7.86 -4.16
N LYS A 123 7.82 -8.97 -3.57
CA LYS A 123 7.09 -9.67 -2.50
C LYS A 123 6.75 -8.73 -1.35
N GLU A 124 7.75 -8.05 -0.79
CA GLU A 124 7.57 -7.10 0.31
C GLU A 124 6.65 -5.94 -0.05
N MET A 125 6.81 -5.37 -1.26
CA MET A 125 5.98 -4.26 -1.72
C MET A 125 4.52 -4.68 -1.97
N ALA A 126 4.31 -5.84 -2.57
CA ALA A 126 2.98 -6.33 -2.91
C ALA A 126 2.23 -6.97 -1.71
N SER A 127 2.96 -7.43 -0.68
CA SER A 127 2.46 -8.19 0.48
C SER A 127 1.29 -7.57 1.25
N ASN A 128 1.14 -6.24 1.22
CA ASN A 128 0.11 -5.54 1.97
C ASN A 128 -0.26 -4.23 1.27
N ARG A 129 -1.47 -3.73 1.55
CA ARG A 129 -2.03 -2.57 0.87
C ARG A 129 -1.25 -1.28 1.13
N TYR A 130 -0.70 -1.08 2.32
CA TYR A 130 0.12 0.11 2.62
C TYR A 130 1.37 0.17 1.73
N ASN A 131 2.10 -0.94 1.61
CA ASN A 131 3.29 -1.02 0.76
C ASN A 131 2.96 -0.88 -0.74
N ARG A 132 1.80 -1.39 -1.19
CA ARG A 132 1.32 -1.16 -2.57
C ARG A 132 0.97 0.31 -2.80
N GLN A 133 0.27 0.97 -1.89
CA GLN A 133 -0.07 2.39 -2.01
C GLN A 133 1.18 3.30 -1.96
N LEU A 134 2.17 2.97 -1.11
CA LEU A 134 3.51 3.57 -1.12
C LEU A 134 4.12 3.56 -2.53
N PHE A 135 4.07 2.41 -3.21
CA PHE A 135 4.56 2.27 -4.58
C PHE A 135 3.71 3.05 -5.57
N VAL A 136 2.39 2.84 -5.60
CA VAL A 136 1.41 3.46 -6.52
C VAL A 136 1.52 4.98 -6.54
N PHE A 137 1.46 5.64 -5.38
CA PHE A 137 1.53 7.10 -5.31
C PHE A 137 2.91 7.63 -5.71
N SER A 138 3.99 6.91 -5.35
CA SER A 138 5.34 7.27 -5.77
C SER A 138 5.52 7.14 -7.30
N ALA A 139 4.97 6.07 -7.91
CA ALA A 139 5.03 5.81 -9.34
C ALA A 139 4.31 6.92 -10.13
N ILE A 140 3.07 7.26 -9.78
CA ILE A 140 2.31 8.34 -10.42
C ILE A 140 3.12 9.63 -10.43
N LYS A 141 3.65 10.05 -9.28
CA LYS A 141 4.46 11.27 -9.21
C LYS A 141 5.73 11.16 -10.06
N TYR A 142 6.51 10.10 -9.88
CA TYR A 142 7.82 9.92 -10.53
C TYR A 142 7.73 9.89 -12.06
N LEU A 143 6.69 9.25 -12.60
CA LEU A 143 6.40 9.16 -14.03
C LEU A 143 5.96 10.51 -14.59
N ARG A 144 5.02 11.20 -13.92
CA ARG A 144 4.53 12.53 -14.35
C ARG A 144 5.63 13.61 -14.28
N ASP A 145 6.44 13.62 -13.21
CA ASP A 145 7.59 14.52 -13.06
C ASP A 145 8.62 14.39 -14.20
N ARG A 146 8.71 13.21 -14.83
CA ARG A 146 9.63 12.89 -15.93
C ARG A 146 8.95 12.79 -17.30
N ASN A 147 7.67 13.12 -17.40
CA ASN A 147 6.88 13.06 -18.64
C ASN A 147 6.90 11.67 -19.32
N PHE A 148 6.91 10.59 -18.54
CA PHE A 148 6.60 9.23 -19.02
C PHE A 148 5.10 9.08 -19.31
N ASP A 149 4.76 8.22 -20.28
CA ASP A 149 3.39 7.90 -20.66
C ASP A 149 2.83 6.67 -19.94
N GLY A 150 3.64 5.94 -19.15
CA GLY A 150 3.20 4.75 -18.43
C GLY A 150 4.30 4.02 -17.65
N LEU A 151 3.87 2.94 -17.00
CA LEU A 151 4.67 2.04 -16.17
C LEU A 151 4.65 0.63 -16.78
N ASP A 152 5.80 -0.04 -16.77
CA ASP A 152 5.92 -1.47 -17.05
C ASP A 152 6.42 -2.19 -15.78
N LEU A 153 5.81 -3.31 -15.40
CA LEU A 153 6.32 -4.14 -14.28
C LEU A 153 6.91 -5.44 -14.78
N ASP A 154 8.15 -5.68 -14.37
CA ASP A 154 8.94 -6.84 -14.77
C ASP A 154 9.33 -7.67 -13.52
N TRP A 155 8.32 -8.29 -12.91
CA TRP A 155 8.55 -9.18 -11.77
C TRP A 155 8.94 -10.56 -12.30
N GLU A 156 10.22 -10.88 -12.17
CA GLU A 156 10.82 -12.17 -12.52
C GLU A 156 11.10 -13.04 -11.27
N PHE A 157 10.23 -13.97 -10.85
CA PHE A 157 8.82 -14.16 -11.20
C PHE A 157 7.98 -14.31 -9.92
N PRO A 158 6.69 -13.89 -9.92
CA PRO A 158 5.77 -14.24 -8.83
C PRO A 158 5.60 -15.76 -8.75
N ARG A 159 5.60 -16.34 -7.54
CA ARG A 159 5.50 -17.79 -7.34
C ARG A 159 4.62 -18.15 -6.15
N GLY A 160 3.64 -19.02 -6.38
CA GLY A 160 2.73 -19.51 -5.33
C GLY A 160 1.50 -18.63 -5.11
N GLY A 161 0.62 -19.09 -4.22
CA GLY A 161 -0.74 -18.56 -4.08
C GLY A 161 -0.82 -17.09 -3.68
N ASP A 162 0.12 -16.60 -2.87
CA ASP A 162 0.05 -15.24 -2.33
C ASP A 162 0.72 -14.21 -3.23
N ASP A 163 1.90 -14.48 -3.79
CA ASP A 163 2.50 -13.66 -4.86
C ASP A 163 1.49 -13.39 -5.99
N LYS A 164 0.76 -14.43 -6.40
CA LYS A 164 -0.28 -14.37 -7.43
C LYS A 164 -1.45 -13.43 -7.07
N LYS A 165 -1.98 -13.52 -5.83
CA LYS A 165 -3.03 -12.59 -5.33
C LYS A 165 -2.50 -11.16 -5.20
N HIS A 166 -1.27 -11.01 -4.69
CA HIS A 166 -0.64 -9.72 -4.42
C HIS A 166 -0.28 -8.98 -5.71
N PHE A 167 0.16 -9.69 -6.75
CA PHE A 167 0.41 -9.12 -8.07
C PHE A 167 -0.88 -8.60 -8.74
N VAL A 168 -1.97 -9.38 -8.69
CA VAL A 168 -3.29 -8.91 -9.14
C VAL A 168 -3.74 -7.66 -8.37
N SER A 169 -3.56 -7.65 -7.05
CA SER A 169 -3.91 -6.52 -6.19
C SER A 169 -3.12 -5.26 -6.55
N LEU A 170 -1.81 -5.41 -6.82
CA LEU A 170 -0.93 -4.33 -7.27
C LEU A 170 -1.35 -3.77 -8.64
N LEU A 171 -1.63 -4.64 -9.62
CA LEU A 171 -2.07 -4.21 -10.96
C LEU A 171 -3.42 -3.51 -10.92
N LYS A 172 -4.36 -3.99 -10.09
CA LYS A 172 -5.63 -3.32 -9.82
C LYS A 172 -5.41 -1.92 -9.26
N GLU A 173 -4.68 -1.81 -8.15
CA GLU A 173 -4.47 -0.54 -7.45
C GLU A 173 -3.72 0.49 -8.32
N LEU A 174 -2.74 0.07 -9.12
CA LEU A 174 -2.08 0.90 -10.13
C LEU A 174 -3.08 1.40 -11.18
N ARG A 175 -3.87 0.50 -11.77
CA ARG A 175 -4.81 0.83 -12.85
C ARG A 175 -5.92 1.77 -12.40
N GLU A 176 -6.51 1.52 -11.23
CA GLU A 176 -7.55 2.37 -10.64
C GLU A 176 -7.00 3.77 -10.32
N ALA A 177 -5.79 3.86 -9.76
CA ALA A 177 -5.14 5.13 -9.47
C ALA A 177 -4.73 5.91 -10.74
N PHE A 178 -4.29 5.21 -11.80
CA PHE A 178 -4.01 5.82 -13.11
C PHE A 178 -5.28 6.35 -13.79
N GLU A 179 -6.43 5.68 -13.64
CA GLU A 179 -7.72 6.13 -14.17
C GLU A 179 -8.27 7.35 -13.41
N GLU A 180 -8.25 7.35 -12.08
CA GLU A 180 -8.73 8.48 -11.27
C GLU A 180 -7.83 9.72 -11.41
N GLU A 181 -6.49 9.58 -11.43
CA GLU A 181 -5.59 10.73 -11.61
C GLU A 181 -5.76 11.41 -12.97
N ALA A 182 -5.95 10.62 -14.03
CA ALA A 182 -6.19 11.11 -15.38
C ALA A 182 -7.51 11.90 -15.49
N LYS A 183 -8.56 11.36 -14.87
CA LYS A 183 -9.91 11.93 -14.81
C LYS A 183 -9.97 13.21 -13.98
N ASP A 184 -9.28 13.25 -12.84
CA ASP A 184 -9.24 14.40 -11.94
C ASP A 184 -8.46 15.58 -12.55
N LYS A 185 -7.25 15.30 -13.07
CA LYS A 185 -6.40 16.32 -13.72
C LYS A 185 -6.77 16.64 -15.17
N LYS A 186 -7.72 15.90 -15.77
CA LYS A 186 -8.13 16.00 -17.19
C LYS A 186 -6.96 15.77 -18.16
N MET A 187 -6.14 14.76 -17.87
CA MET A 187 -4.91 14.41 -18.58
C MET A 187 -5.01 13.00 -19.21
N PRO A 188 -4.19 12.65 -20.21
CA PRO A 188 -4.10 11.29 -20.72
C PRO A 188 -3.67 10.32 -19.62
N ARG A 189 -4.36 9.18 -19.50
CA ARG A 189 -4.05 8.12 -18.54
C ARG A 189 -2.65 7.53 -18.79
N LEU A 190 -1.94 7.24 -17.70
CA LEU A 190 -0.71 6.45 -17.72
C LEU A 190 -1.01 5.01 -18.17
N LEU A 191 -0.26 4.50 -19.15
CA LEU A 191 -0.32 3.11 -19.57
C LEU A 191 0.21 2.19 -18.46
N LEU A 192 -0.34 0.99 -18.35
CA LEU A 192 0.16 -0.07 -17.49
C LEU A 192 0.43 -1.32 -18.33
N SER A 193 1.70 -1.70 -18.50
CA SER A 193 2.10 -2.98 -19.09
C SER A 193 2.88 -3.82 -18.09
N ILE A 194 3.15 -5.07 -18.47
CA ILE A 194 4.01 -5.99 -17.72
C ILE A 194 4.84 -6.84 -18.66
N ALA A 195 6.01 -7.27 -18.20
CA ALA A 195 6.76 -8.38 -18.79
C ALA A 195 6.45 -9.69 -18.03
N VAL A 196 6.34 -10.80 -18.77
CA VAL A 196 5.93 -12.10 -18.20
C VAL A 196 6.61 -13.28 -18.89
N SER A 197 6.85 -14.35 -18.13
CA SER A 197 7.44 -15.59 -18.66
C SER A 197 6.55 -16.28 -19.69
N ALA A 198 7.18 -16.90 -20.69
CA ALA A 198 6.56 -17.89 -21.58
C ALA A 198 6.55 -19.33 -20.99
N GLY A 199 7.24 -19.57 -19.86
CA GLY A 199 7.38 -20.90 -19.24
C GLY A 199 6.10 -21.40 -18.57
N SER A 200 5.65 -22.61 -18.91
CA SER A 200 4.29 -23.08 -18.56
C SER A 200 4.03 -23.26 -17.07
N GLU A 201 5.05 -23.62 -16.29
CA GLU A 201 4.99 -23.77 -14.84
C GLU A 201 4.93 -22.39 -14.15
N THR A 202 5.78 -21.45 -14.59
CA THR A 202 5.80 -20.05 -14.14
C THR A 202 4.46 -19.36 -14.38
N ILE A 203 3.88 -19.53 -15.57
CA ILE A 203 2.56 -18.97 -15.93
C ILE A 203 1.48 -19.45 -14.95
N ARG A 204 1.40 -20.76 -14.71
CA ARG A 204 0.38 -21.37 -13.82
C ARG A 204 0.56 -20.93 -12.36
N SER A 205 1.80 -20.91 -11.88
CA SER A 205 2.15 -20.60 -10.49
C SER A 205 1.97 -19.13 -10.15
N GLY A 206 2.49 -18.23 -10.98
CA GLY A 206 2.59 -16.80 -10.67
C GLY A 206 1.40 -15.93 -11.07
N TYR A 207 0.63 -16.31 -12.09
CA TYR A 207 -0.28 -15.38 -12.76
C TYR A 207 -1.74 -15.84 -12.76
N ASP A 208 -2.64 -14.95 -12.36
CA ASP A 208 -4.07 -15.01 -12.67
C ASP A 208 -4.28 -14.29 -14.01
N VAL A 209 -4.21 -15.05 -15.11
CA VAL A 209 -4.13 -14.50 -16.46
C VAL A 209 -5.34 -13.61 -16.82
N PRO A 210 -6.61 -13.98 -16.52
CA PRO A 210 -7.75 -13.10 -16.76
C PRO A 210 -7.71 -11.80 -15.95
N ALA A 211 -7.37 -11.86 -14.65
CA ALA A 211 -7.32 -10.66 -13.80
C ALA A 211 -6.17 -9.72 -14.21
N VAL A 212 -4.98 -10.28 -14.47
CA VAL A 212 -3.83 -9.56 -15.05
C VAL A 212 -4.21 -8.87 -16.35
N ALA A 213 -4.87 -9.60 -17.27
CA ALA A 213 -5.26 -9.08 -18.57
C ALA A 213 -6.38 -8.03 -18.53
N ALA A 214 -7.17 -7.95 -17.44
CA ALA A 214 -8.14 -6.87 -17.25
C ALA A 214 -7.44 -5.53 -16.98
N TYR A 215 -6.46 -5.51 -16.07
CA TYR A 215 -5.81 -4.29 -15.59
C TYR A 215 -4.71 -3.75 -16.50
N CYS A 216 -3.96 -4.60 -17.20
CA CYS A 216 -2.93 -4.14 -18.15
C CYS A 216 -3.51 -3.62 -19.47
N ASP A 217 -2.85 -2.67 -20.11
CA ASP A 217 -3.11 -2.22 -21.49
C ASP A 217 -2.57 -3.22 -22.52
N PHE A 218 -1.40 -3.79 -22.26
CA PHE A 218 -0.78 -4.88 -23.01
C PHE A 218 0.17 -5.71 -22.13
N ILE A 219 0.52 -6.91 -22.59
CA ILE A 219 1.33 -7.90 -21.88
C ILE A 219 2.49 -8.31 -22.79
N ASN A 220 3.72 -8.07 -22.34
CA ASN A 220 4.94 -8.40 -23.07
C ASN A 220 5.38 -9.83 -22.73
N ILE A 221 5.12 -10.79 -23.62
CA ILE A 221 5.49 -12.20 -23.41
C ILE A 221 6.98 -12.38 -23.70
N MET A 222 7.77 -12.77 -22.70
CA MET A 222 9.19 -13.08 -22.84
C MET A 222 9.35 -14.48 -23.45
N SER A 223 9.19 -14.56 -24.77
CA SER A 223 9.35 -15.76 -25.60
C SER A 223 10.79 -15.93 -26.12
N TYR A 224 11.73 -15.81 -25.21
CA TYR A 224 13.17 -16.02 -25.35
C TYR A 224 13.71 -16.56 -24.01
N ASP A 225 15.00 -16.90 -23.94
CA ASP A 225 15.60 -17.62 -22.81
C ASP A 225 14.87 -18.94 -22.47
N PHE A 226 14.36 -19.62 -23.49
CA PHE A 226 13.85 -20.99 -23.37
C PHE A 226 14.96 -22.01 -23.07
N HIS A 227 16.14 -21.79 -23.66
CA HIS A 227 17.35 -22.60 -23.46
C HIS A 227 18.60 -21.71 -23.38
N GLY A 228 19.55 -22.12 -22.55
CA GLY A 228 20.80 -21.40 -22.31
C GLY A 228 21.73 -22.19 -21.39
N LYS A 229 22.83 -21.58 -20.95
CA LYS A 229 23.96 -22.28 -20.27
C LYS A 229 23.65 -23.02 -18.96
N TRP A 230 22.43 -22.89 -18.44
CA TRP A 230 21.88 -23.69 -17.34
C TRP A 230 21.54 -25.13 -17.76
N GLU A 231 21.53 -25.44 -19.06
CA GLU A 231 21.32 -26.78 -19.60
C GLU A 231 22.64 -27.47 -20.02
N SER A 232 22.72 -28.79 -19.82
CA SER A 232 23.86 -29.63 -20.22
C SER A 232 23.87 -30.02 -21.71
N GLN A 233 23.02 -29.41 -22.53
CA GLN A 233 22.90 -29.65 -23.97
C GLN A 233 22.54 -28.36 -24.71
N THR A 234 22.86 -28.26 -26.00
CA THR A 234 22.50 -27.10 -26.82
C THR A 234 20.98 -26.99 -26.98
N GLY A 235 20.47 -25.76 -26.93
CA GLY A 235 19.09 -25.45 -27.23
C GLY A 235 18.98 -24.03 -27.75
N HIS A 236 17.97 -23.76 -28.57
CA HIS A 236 17.80 -22.45 -29.16
C HIS A 236 17.26 -21.42 -28.14
N ASN A 237 17.70 -20.17 -28.22
CA ASN A 237 17.24 -19.08 -27.35
C ASN A 237 15.70 -18.90 -27.40
N SER A 238 15.18 -18.74 -28.62
CA SER A 238 13.83 -18.26 -28.92
C SER A 238 13.10 -19.09 -30.00
N PRO A 239 13.10 -20.45 -29.98
CA PRO A 239 12.56 -21.25 -31.07
C PRO A 239 11.07 -20.97 -31.31
N LEU A 240 10.63 -20.91 -32.57
CA LEU A 240 9.21 -20.67 -32.88
C LEU A 240 8.36 -21.89 -32.48
N TYR A 241 8.79 -23.06 -32.95
CA TYR A 241 8.23 -24.36 -32.63
C TYR A 241 9.29 -25.24 -31.94
N ALA A 242 8.88 -26.25 -31.20
CA ALA A 242 9.79 -27.25 -30.63
C ALA A 242 10.17 -28.34 -31.65
N LEU A 243 11.25 -29.07 -31.41
CA LEU A 243 11.68 -30.18 -32.27
C LEU A 243 10.77 -31.40 -32.11
N SER A 244 10.52 -32.10 -33.20
CA SER A 244 9.78 -33.37 -33.26
C SER A 244 10.38 -34.44 -32.33
N THR A 245 11.69 -34.41 -32.11
CA THR A 245 12.47 -35.34 -31.27
C THR A 245 12.43 -35.04 -29.78
N GLU A 246 11.96 -33.87 -29.35
CA GLU A 246 12.05 -33.45 -27.94
C GLU A 246 11.03 -34.12 -27.00
N SER A 247 11.32 -34.11 -25.70
CA SER A 247 10.41 -34.65 -24.68
C SER A 247 9.13 -33.81 -24.58
N GLN A 248 8.04 -34.40 -24.09
CA GLN A 248 6.75 -33.70 -23.94
C GLN A 248 6.78 -32.54 -22.92
N TRP A 249 7.80 -32.50 -22.06
CA TRP A 249 8.10 -31.34 -21.22
C TRP A 249 8.86 -30.26 -22.03
N ARG A 250 9.98 -30.63 -22.65
CA ARG A 250 10.85 -29.70 -23.42
C ARG A 250 10.11 -29.06 -24.60
N LYS A 251 9.15 -29.77 -25.21
CA LYS A 251 8.26 -29.25 -26.26
C LYS A 251 7.40 -28.04 -25.87
N GLN A 252 7.31 -27.73 -24.58
CA GLN A 252 6.62 -26.53 -24.07
C GLN A 252 7.52 -25.28 -24.10
N LEU A 253 8.82 -25.44 -24.33
CA LEU A 253 9.83 -24.38 -24.35
C LEU A 253 10.00 -23.79 -25.75
N CYS A 254 8.90 -23.33 -26.35
CA CYS A 254 8.91 -22.60 -27.62
C CYS A 254 7.90 -21.45 -27.63
N MET A 255 8.14 -20.46 -28.49
CA MET A 255 7.33 -19.24 -28.61
C MET A 255 5.86 -19.56 -28.88
N GLU A 256 5.57 -20.52 -29.76
CA GLU A 256 4.20 -20.92 -30.08
C GLU A 256 3.45 -21.42 -28.83
N PHE A 257 4.06 -22.34 -28.07
CA PHE A 257 3.41 -22.95 -26.92
C PHE A 257 3.17 -21.93 -25.80
N GLY A 258 4.20 -21.15 -25.42
CA GLY A 258 4.10 -20.17 -24.34
C GLY A 258 3.06 -19.09 -24.63
N VAL A 259 3.07 -18.53 -25.84
CA VAL A 259 2.11 -17.48 -26.25
C VAL A 259 0.69 -18.04 -26.36
N LYS A 260 0.49 -19.25 -26.94
CA LYS A 260 -0.83 -19.89 -26.99
C LYS A 260 -1.33 -20.32 -25.61
N LEU A 261 -0.45 -20.56 -24.63
CA LEU A 261 -0.86 -20.83 -23.25
C LEU A 261 -1.44 -19.57 -22.57
N TRP A 262 -0.84 -18.39 -22.79
CA TRP A 262 -1.41 -17.11 -22.32
C TRP A 262 -2.80 -16.85 -22.93
N GLU A 263 -2.96 -17.06 -24.24
CA GLU A 263 -4.27 -17.00 -24.91
C GLU A 263 -5.28 -17.99 -24.30
N LYS A 264 -4.89 -19.28 -24.17
CA LYS A 264 -5.74 -20.34 -23.62
C LYS A 264 -6.14 -20.09 -22.17
N MET A 265 -5.32 -19.38 -21.39
CA MET A 265 -5.61 -18.99 -20.01
C MET A 265 -6.39 -17.67 -19.90
N GLY A 266 -6.77 -17.04 -21.01
CA GLY A 266 -7.74 -15.94 -21.04
C GLY A 266 -7.17 -14.56 -21.39
N ALA A 267 -5.90 -14.44 -21.79
CA ALA A 267 -5.36 -13.16 -22.24
C ALA A 267 -5.90 -12.80 -23.65
N PRO A 268 -6.52 -11.62 -23.86
CA PRO A 268 -6.99 -11.21 -25.18
C PRO A 268 -5.84 -11.03 -26.17
N LYS A 269 -6.00 -11.56 -27.39
CA LYS A 269 -4.94 -11.57 -28.43
C LYS A 269 -4.36 -10.18 -28.70
N GLU A 270 -5.19 -9.15 -28.72
CA GLU A 270 -4.82 -7.76 -28.98
C GLU A 270 -4.01 -7.10 -27.84
N LYS A 271 -4.00 -7.69 -26.65
CA LYS A 271 -3.14 -7.31 -25.52
C LYS A 271 -1.82 -8.08 -25.48
N ILE A 272 -1.78 -9.30 -26.03
CA ILE A 272 -0.56 -10.11 -26.14
C ILE A 272 0.42 -9.43 -27.11
N VAL A 273 1.62 -9.11 -26.65
CA VAL A 273 2.73 -8.59 -27.44
C VAL A 273 3.90 -9.57 -27.32
N VAL A 274 4.37 -10.11 -28.44
CA VAL A 274 5.24 -11.29 -28.44
C VAL A 274 6.72 -10.89 -28.49
N GLY A 275 7.51 -11.34 -27.52
CA GLY A 275 8.92 -11.01 -27.36
C GLY A 275 9.83 -11.68 -28.39
N LEU A 276 10.66 -10.86 -29.01
CA LEU A 276 11.68 -11.22 -30.00
C LEU A 276 13.04 -10.80 -29.46
N ALA A 277 14.03 -11.68 -29.56
CA ALA A 277 15.39 -11.44 -29.10
C ALA A 277 16.22 -10.77 -30.20
N THR A 278 17.09 -9.82 -29.84
CA THR A 278 18.19 -9.33 -30.70
C THR A 278 19.54 -9.84 -30.18
N TYR A 279 19.53 -11.04 -29.58
CA TYR A 279 20.68 -11.72 -28.99
C TYR A 279 20.54 -13.25 -29.16
N GLY A 280 21.63 -13.97 -28.93
CA GLY A 280 21.66 -15.42 -28.87
C GLY A 280 22.20 -15.93 -27.54
N ARG A 281 21.72 -17.10 -27.13
CA ARG A 281 22.31 -17.88 -26.03
C ARG A 281 23.36 -18.83 -26.59
N SER A 282 24.53 -18.85 -25.96
CA SER A 282 25.72 -19.53 -26.46
C SER A 282 26.21 -20.61 -25.51
N PHE A 283 26.87 -21.63 -26.06
CA PHE A 283 27.35 -22.80 -25.35
C PHE A 283 28.77 -23.16 -25.78
N THR A 284 29.53 -23.77 -24.88
CA THR A 284 30.75 -24.51 -25.22
C THR A 284 30.38 -26.00 -25.33
N LEU A 285 30.59 -26.58 -26.51
CA LEU A 285 30.26 -27.97 -26.86
C LEU A 285 31.16 -28.98 -26.12
N ALA A 286 30.61 -30.15 -25.81
CA ALA A 286 31.39 -31.27 -25.30
C ALA A 286 32.39 -31.81 -26.34
N SER A 287 32.01 -31.79 -27.63
CA SER A 287 32.87 -32.08 -28.78
C SER A 287 32.55 -31.15 -29.96
N PRO A 288 33.55 -30.58 -30.65
CA PRO A 288 33.34 -29.78 -31.89
C PRO A 288 32.57 -30.52 -32.99
N ASP A 289 32.69 -31.85 -33.05
CA ASP A 289 31.99 -32.68 -34.06
C ASP A 289 30.49 -32.85 -33.77
N LYS A 290 30.03 -32.43 -32.58
CA LYS A 290 28.64 -32.51 -32.12
C LYS A 290 28.08 -31.10 -31.91
N ASN A 291 27.70 -30.48 -33.04
CA ASN A 291 27.39 -29.06 -33.16
C ASN A 291 25.93 -28.75 -33.56
N GLY A 292 25.03 -29.75 -33.51
CA GLY A 292 23.59 -29.57 -33.74
C GLY A 292 22.82 -29.07 -32.51
N MET A 293 21.49 -29.16 -32.58
CA MET A 293 20.57 -28.98 -31.44
C MET A 293 20.61 -30.19 -30.51
N ASN A 294 20.41 -29.97 -29.21
CA ASN A 294 20.38 -30.99 -28.16
C ASN A 294 21.65 -31.88 -28.10
N GLU A 295 22.80 -31.33 -28.51
CA GLU A 295 24.12 -31.97 -28.37
C GLU A 295 24.78 -31.56 -27.03
N PRO A 296 25.56 -32.44 -26.35
CA PRO A 296 26.07 -32.16 -25.01
C PRO A 296 27.03 -30.97 -24.91
N THR A 297 26.99 -30.24 -23.79
CA THR A 297 27.77 -29.01 -23.55
C THR A 297 28.65 -29.12 -22.29
N ARG A 298 29.51 -28.12 -22.08
CA ARG A 298 30.41 -27.97 -20.92
C ARG A 298 30.08 -26.74 -20.05
N GLY A 299 29.04 -25.99 -20.41
CA GLY A 299 28.74 -24.65 -19.90
C GLY A 299 28.51 -23.64 -21.03
N GLY A 300 28.60 -22.35 -20.73
CA GLY A 300 28.31 -21.27 -21.67
C GLY A 300 29.35 -21.11 -22.77
N GLY A 301 28.96 -20.38 -23.82
CA GLY A 301 29.88 -19.91 -24.84
C GLY A 301 30.73 -18.75 -24.31
N LYS A 302 31.94 -18.61 -24.83
CA LYS A 302 32.91 -17.56 -24.48
C LYS A 302 32.26 -16.18 -24.65
N ALA A 303 32.41 -15.34 -23.63
CA ALA A 303 31.75 -14.04 -23.55
C ALA A 303 32.07 -13.13 -24.75
N GLY A 304 31.07 -12.37 -25.20
CA GLY A 304 31.23 -11.38 -26.27
C GLY A 304 32.14 -10.22 -25.89
N THR A 305 32.80 -9.61 -26.89
CA THR A 305 33.70 -8.44 -26.72
C THR A 305 33.01 -7.26 -26.02
N PHE A 306 31.72 -7.08 -26.32
CA PHE A 306 30.91 -5.92 -25.98
C PHE A 306 29.85 -6.24 -24.92
N SER A 307 29.17 -7.38 -25.04
CA SER A 307 28.21 -7.87 -24.03
C SER A 307 28.90 -8.33 -22.75
N ARG A 308 30.05 -9.00 -22.87
CA ARG A 308 30.92 -9.47 -21.77
C ARG A 308 30.26 -10.48 -20.82
N GLU A 309 29.15 -11.10 -21.22
CA GLU A 309 28.47 -12.17 -20.50
C GLU A 309 28.79 -13.55 -21.11
N GLU A 310 29.24 -14.50 -20.29
CA GLU A 310 29.46 -15.89 -20.71
C GLU A 310 28.11 -16.60 -20.90
N GLY A 311 27.93 -17.27 -22.04
CA GLY A 311 26.66 -17.86 -22.45
C GLY A 311 25.72 -16.92 -23.23
N PHE A 312 26.20 -15.74 -23.64
CA PHE A 312 25.41 -14.71 -24.29
C PHE A 312 26.20 -14.03 -25.43
N LEU A 313 25.53 -13.64 -26.51
CA LEU A 313 26.06 -12.78 -27.58
C LEU A 313 24.96 -11.86 -28.12
N ALA A 314 25.22 -10.55 -28.25
CA ALA A 314 24.32 -9.64 -28.98
C ALA A 314 24.31 -9.99 -30.49
N TYR A 315 23.26 -9.62 -31.24
CA TYR A 315 23.15 -9.99 -32.66
C TYR A 315 24.33 -9.47 -33.50
N TYR A 316 24.85 -8.26 -33.23
CA TYR A 316 26.06 -7.77 -33.89
C TYR A 316 27.32 -8.62 -33.54
N GLU A 317 27.39 -9.21 -32.34
CA GLU A 317 28.48 -10.11 -31.96
C GLU A 317 28.35 -11.49 -32.62
N VAL A 318 27.13 -11.97 -32.84
CA VAL A 318 26.88 -13.18 -33.66
C VAL A 318 27.27 -12.91 -35.12
N CYS A 319 27.01 -11.71 -35.65
CA CYS A 319 27.50 -11.35 -36.98
C CYS A 319 29.05 -11.34 -37.03
N ASP A 320 29.73 -10.81 -36.01
CA ASP A 320 31.19 -10.89 -35.90
C ASP A 320 31.71 -12.33 -35.71
N PHE A 321 30.95 -13.22 -35.06
CA PHE A 321 31.26 -14.64 -34.97
C PHE A 321 31.20 -15.33 -36.34
N ILE A 322 30.20 -14.99 -37.17
CA ILE A 322 30.09 -15.45 -38.57
C ILE A 322 31.22 -14.85 -39.43
N LYS A 323 31.56 -13.56 -39.27
CA LYS A 323 32.73 -12.93 -39.93
C LYS A 323 34.07 -13.60 -39.55
N LYS A 324 34.16 -14.23 -38.38
CA LYS A 324 35.33 -15.03 -37.93
C LYS A 324 35.33 -16.48 -38.47
N GLY A 325 34.32 -16.88 -39.24
CA GLY A 325 34.23 -18.19 -39.89
C GLY A 325 33.21 -19.15 -39.32
N ALA A 326 32.34 -18.71 -38.39
CA ALA A 326 31.30 -19.58 -37.86
C ALA A 326 30.32 -20.04 -38.95
N ARG A 327 29.99 -21.33 -38.92
CA ARG A 327 29.03 -21.97 -39.82
C ARG A 327 27.62 -21.66 -39.37
N TYR A 328 26.94 -20.81 -40.12
CA TYR A 328 25.49 -20.66 -40.06
C TYR A 328 24.80 -21.98 -40.47
N VAL A 329 23.75 -22.35 -39.74
CA VAL A 329 22.82 -23.44 -40.05
C VAL A 329 21.40 -22.94 -39.81
N TRP A 330 20.45 -23.36 -40.65
CA TRP A 330 19.03 -23.10 -40.46
C TRP A 330 18.32 -24.36 -39.95
N ASP A 331 17.61 -24.26 -38.82
CA ASP A 331 16.69 -25.30 -38.38
C ASP A 331 15.30 -25.03 -38.96
N ASP A 332 14.79 -25.99 -39.76
CA ASP A 332 13.50 -25.85 -40.43
C ASP A 332 12.32 -26.50 -39.70
N GLU A 333 12.53 -27.14 -38.55
CA GLU A 333 11.43 -27.48 -37.63
C GLU A 333 11.15 -26.28 -36.70
N GLN A 334 12.20 -25.78 -36.03
CA GLN A 334 12.10 -24.66 -35.09
C GLN A 334 11.97 -23.27 -35.77
N LYS A 335 12.24 -23.20 -37.09
CA LYS A 335 12.24 -21.99 -37.93
C LYS A 335 13.18 -20.87 -37.44
N VAL A 336 14.39 -21.24 -37.06
CA VAL A 336 15.41 -20.36 -36.46
C VAL A 336 16.83 -20.77 -36.88
N PRO A 337 17.81 -19.84 -36.89
CA PRO A 337 19.20 -20.16 -37.17
C PRO A 337 20.00 -20.56 -35.92
N TYR A 338 21.13 -21.21 -36.14
CA TYR A 338 22.23 -21.28 -35.18
C TYR A 338 23.58 -21.15 -35.90
N ALA A 339 24.63 -20.84 -35.17
CA ALA A 339 25.99 -20.74 -35.71
C ALA A 339 27.00 -21.43 -34.80
N TYR A 340 28.04 -22.05 -35.38
CA TYR A 340 29.10 -22.70 -34.61
C TYR A 340 30.51 -22.54 -35.21
N LEU A 341 31.53 -22.52 -34.35
CA LEU A 341 32.94 -22.41 -34.71
C LEU A 341 33.80 -23.16 -33.68
N GLY A 342 34.39 -24.28 -34.09
CA GLY A 342 35.14 -25.15 -33.17
C GLY A 342 34.24 -25.70 -32.06
N ASP A 343 34.60 -25.43 -30.81
CA ASP A 343 33.81 -25.80 -29.62
C ASP A 343 32.73 -24.78 -29.25
N GLN A 344 32.55 -23.69 -30.00
CA GLN A 344 31.60 -22.62 -29.67
C GLN A 344 30.33 -22.72 -30.53
N TRP A 345 29.16 -22.54 -29.90
CA TRP A 345 27.84 -22.63 -30.53
C TRP A 345 26.94 -21.49 -30.03
N VAL A 346 26.04 -20.96 -30.88
CA VAL A 346 25.04 -19.95 -30.50
C VAL A 346 23.73 -20.12 -31.28
N GLY A 347 22.60 -20.11 -30.58
CA GLY A 347 21.24 -20.04 -31.15
C GLY A 347 20.67 -18.65 -30.97
N PHE A 348 20.20 -18.03 -32.04
CA PHE A 348 19.91 -16.59 -32.14
C PHE A 348 18.80 -16.29 -33.15
N ASP A 349 18.28 -15.05 -33.18
CA ASP A 349 17.34 -14.61 -34.22
C ASP A 349 18.04 -13.85 -35.36
N ASP A 350 17.63 -14.09 -36.61
CA ASP A 350 18.05 -13.34 -37.80
C ASP A 350 16.84 -12.73 -38.55
N GLU A 351 17.08 -11.98 -39.63
CA GLU A 351 15.99 -11.33 -40.36
C GLU A 351 14.99 -12.33 -40.98
N LYS A 352 15.40 -13.58 -41.22
CA LYS A 352 14.55 -14.66 -41.74
C LYS A 352 13.66 -15.23 -40.64
N SER A 353 14.20 -15.58 -39.47
CA SER A 353 13.39 -16.05 -38.33
C SER A 353 12.46 -14.96 -37.82
N ILE A 354 12.94 -13.72 -37.71
CA ILE A 354 12.13 -12.56 -37.32
C ILE A 354 10.96 -12.37 -38.30
N ARG A 355 11.17 -12.38 -39.63
CA ARG A 355 10.05 -12.25 -40.59
C ARG A 355 9.05 -13.42 -40.51
N ILE A 356 9.49 -14.65 -40.26
CA ILE A 356 8.59 -15.80 -40.06
C ILE A 356 7.77 -15.62 -38.77
N LYS A 357 8.39 -15.23 -37.65
CA LYS A 357 7.71 -14.93 -36.38
C LYS A 357 6.71 -13.77 -36.53
N LEU A 358 7.06 -12.72 -37.27
CA LEU A 358 6.18 -11.59 -37.56
C LEU A 358 4.96 -12.00 -38.42
N ASN A 359 5.11 -12.93 -39.36
CA ASN A 359 3.98 -13.51 -40.09
C ASN A 359 3.07 -14.32 -39.16
N TRP A 360 3.63 -15.18 -38.32
CA TRP A 360 2.89 -15.93 -37.30
C TRP A 360 2.13 -15.00 -36.32
N ILE A 361 2.74 -13.88 -35.89
CA ILE A 361 2.12 -12.84 -35.06
C ILE A 361 0.92 -12.19 -35.76
N LYS A 362 1.04 -11.91 -37.07
CA LYS A 362 -0.07 -11.36 -37.88
C LYS A 362 -1.20 -12.38 -38.05
N GLU A 363 -0.87 -13.61 -38.42
CA GLU A 363 -1.82 -14.70 -38.71
C GLU A 363 -2.63 -15.14 -37.48
N ASN A 364 -1.99 -15.26 -36.31
CA ASN A 364 -2.67 -15.63 -35.06
C ASN A 364 -3.39 -14.45 -34.38
N GLY A 365 -3.22 -13.22 -34.90
CA GLY A 365 -3.96 -12.03 -34.51
C GLY A 365 -3.33 -11.16 -33.40
N TYR A 366 -2.16 -11.52 -32.85
CA TYR A 366 -1.60 -10.90 -31.64
C TYR A 366 -1.29 -9.40 -31.76
N GLY A 367 -1.35 -8.68 -30.64
CA GLY A 367 -1.30 -7.22 -30.54
C GLY A 367 -0.01 -6.54 -31.02
N GLY A 368 1.10 -7.27 -31.15
CA GLY A 368 2.35 -6.72 -31.67
C GLY A 368 3.58 -7.59 -31.38
N ALA A 369 4.75 -7.00 -31.62
CA ALA A 369 6.05 -7.54 -31.24
C ALA A 369 6.68 -6.70 -30.12
N MET A 370 7.40 -7.36 -29.22
CA MET A 370 8.26 -6.76 -28.19
C MET A 370 9.71 -7.12 -28.50
N VAL A 371 10.66 -6.26 -28.14
CA VAL A 371 12.09 -6.43 -28.44
C VAL A 371 12.94 -6.28 -27.20
N TRP A 372 13.71 -7.33 -26.89
CA TRP A 372 14.84 -7.28 -25.99
C TRP A 372 16.13 -7.47 -26.80
N THR A 373 16.86 -6.42 -27.17
CA THR A 373 16.70 -4.97 -26.91
C THR A 373 17.01 -4.13 -28.16
N LEU A 374 16.77 -2.81 -28.09
CA LEU A 374 17.24 -1.85 -29.11
C LEU A 374 18.75 -1.88 -29.31
N ASP A 375 19.48 -1.92 -28.18
CA ASP A 375 20.92 -1.77 -28.10
C ASP A 375 21.72 -3.03 -28.51
N MET A 376 21.06 -4.09 -28.98
CA MET A 376 21.69 -5.34 -29.42
C MET A 376 21.42 -5.73 -30.88
N ASP A 377 20.48 -5.07 -31.57
CA ASP A 377 20.38 -5.11 -33.05
C ASP A 377 21.61 -4.41 -33.67
N ASP A 378 21.84 -4.54 -34.98
CA ASP A 378 22.95 -3.83 -35.65
C ASP A 378 22.59 -2.35 -35.88
N PHE A 379 22.63 -1.56 -34.81
CA PHE A 379 22.30 -0.12 -34.81
C PHE A 379 23.34 0.75 -35.53
N HIS A 380 24.54 0.22 -35.79
CA HIS A 380 25.54 0.86 -36.64
C HIS A 380 25.38 0.54 -38.14
N GLY A 381 24.85 -0.64 -38.50
CA GLY A 381 24.82 -1.16 -39.88
C GLY A 381 26.07 -1.94 -40.28
N SER A 382 26.90 -2.27 -39.29
CA SER A 382 28.24 -2.87 -39.38
C SER A 382 28.29 -4.33 -39.84
N CYS A 383 27.14 -5.02 -39.87
CA CYS A 383 27.05 -6.43 -40.18
C CYS A 383 27.07 -6.67 -41.71
N LEU A 384 26.10 -6.07 -42.42
CA LEU A 384 25.93 -6.19 -43.87
C LEU A 384 25.30 -4.91 -44.45
N ASN A 385 25.98 -4.31 -45.43
CA ASN A 385 25.47 -3.27 -46.33
C ASN A 385 24.97 -1.97 -45.64
N ASP A 386 25.63 -1.53 -44.56
CA ASP A 386 25.33 -0.27 -43.83
C ASP A 386 23.89 -0.16 -43.31
N LYS A 387 23.17 -1.29 -43.21
CA LYS A 387 21.75 -1.35 -42.89
C LYS A 387 21.53 -1.31 -41.38
N LYS A 388 21.39 -0.11 -40.81
CA LYS A 388 20.99 0.10 -39.40
C LYS A 388 19.67 -0.62 -39.07
N TYR A 389 19.60 -1.22 -37.89
CA TYR A 389 18.45 -1.95 -37.36
C TYR A 389 17.85 -2.96 -38.36
N PRO A 390 18.60 -4.00 -38.76
CA PRO A 390 18.09 -5.02 -39.67
C PRO A 390 16.91 -5.79 -39.07
N LEU A 391 16.98 -6.20 -37.80
CA LEU A 391 15.94 -7.00 -37.16
C LEU A 391 14.71 -6.16 -36.81
N ILE A 392 14.89 -5.07 -36.06
CA ILE A 392 13.78 -4.23 -35.57
C ILE A 392 13.14 -3.47 -36.72
N GLY A 393 13.93 -3.00 -37.70
CA GLY A 393 13.39 -2.35 -38.88
C GLY A 393 12.56 -3.31 -39.76
N ALA A 394 12.88 -4.61 -39.80
CA ALA A 394 12.03 -5.61 -40.45
C ALA A 394 10.67 -5.78 -39.73
N MET A 395 10.62 -5.61 -38.40
CA MET A 395 9.35 -5.52 -37.66
C MET A 395 8.54 -4.29 -38.11
N GLY A 396 9.19 -3.14 -38.30
CA GLY A 396 8.55 -1.93 -38.85
C GLY A 396 8.02 -2.12 -40.28
N GLU A 397 8.75 -2.81 -41.14
CA GLU A 397 8.31 -3.17 -42.49
C GLU A 397 7.08 -4.08 -42.47
N GLU A 398 7.04 -5.09 -41.60
CA GLU A 398 5.96 -6.09 -41.57
C GLU A 398 4.73 -5.69 -40.74
N LEU A 399 4.87 -4.83 -39.72
CA LEU A 399 3.79 -4.46 -38.77
C LEU A 399 3.31 -3.01 -38.90
N LEU A 400 4.18 -2.08 -39.31
CA LEU A 400 3.87 -0.64 -39.46
C LEU A 400 3.83 -0.18 -40.91
N GLY A 401 4.18 -1.05 -41.86
CA GLY A 401 4.17 -0.74 -43.30
C GLY A 401 5.33 0.17 -43.75
N HIS A 402 6.46 0.15 -43.03
CA HIS A 402 7.65 0.89 -43.45
C HIS A 402 8.19 0.39 -44.82
N PRO A 403 8.88 1.24 -45.61
CA PRO A 403 9.41 0.84 -46.91
C PRO A 403 10.33 -0.37 -46.82
N LYS A 404 10.07 -1.41 -47.64
CA LYS A 404 10.85 -2.64 -47.63
C LYS A 404 12.32 -2.39 -47.98
N ARG A 405 13.23 -3.00 -47.24
CA ARG A 405 14.69 -2.89 -47.42
C ARG A 405 15.28 -4.21 -47.94
N PRO A 406 16.48 -4.22 -48.56
CA PRO A 406 17.18 -5.45 -48.90
C PRO A 406 17.38 -6.33 -47.65
N VAL A 407 17.17 -7.64 -47.77
CA VAL A 407 17.25 -8.59 -46.63
C VAL A 407 18.70 -8.90 -46.27
N THR A 408 18.99 -8.94 -44.96
CA THR A 408 20.29 -9.35 -44.41
C THR A 408 20.41 -10.87 -44.41
N ASP A 409 21.29 -11.41 -45.28
CA ASP A 409 21.50 -12.85 -45.43
C ASP A 409 22.83 -13.30 -44.79
N LEU A 410 22.73 -13.88 -43.59
CA LEU A 410 23.86 -14.40 -42.82
C LEU A 410 24.37 -15.76 -43.31
N ASP A 411 23.53 -16.53 -44.03
CA ASP A 411 23.92 -17.80 -44.65
C ASP A 411 24.86 -17.54 -45.85
N ALA A 412 24.50 -16.57 -46.69
CA ALA A 412 25.36 -16.09 -47.78
C ALA A 412 26.69 -15.49 -47.26
N LEU A 413 26.68 -14.79 -46.11
CA LEU A 413 27.89 -14.29 -45.46
C LEU A 413 28.78 -15.44 -44.96
N SER A 414 28.21 -16.37 -44.18
CA SER A 414 28.86 -17.61 -43.71
C SER A 414 29.55 -18.35 -44.87
N LYS A 415 28.79 -18.65 -45.93
CA LYS A 415 29.26 -19.35 -47.14
C LYS A 415 30.33 -18.58 -47.92
N LYS A 416 30.42 -17.26 -47.78
CA LYS A 416 31.49 -16.42 -48.35
C LYS A 416 32.75 -16.47 -47.51
N VAL A 417 32.65 -16.33 -46.19
CA VAL A 417 33.79 -16.28 -45.26
C VAL A 417 34.51 -17.62 -45.18
N ILE A 418 33.77 -18.74 -45.05
CA ILE A 418 34.34 -20.08 -44.91
C ILE A 418 35.22 -20.46 -46.11
N LYS A 419 34.91 -19.97 -47.31
CA LYS A 419 35.70 -20.20 -48.53
C LYS A 419 37.07 -19.48 -48.55
N SER A 420 37.34 -18.60 -47.58
CA SER A 420 38.58 -17.81 -47.51
C SER A 420 39.54 -18.17 -46.36
N LEU A 421 39.24 -19.20 -45.56
CA LEU A 421 39.99 -19.50 -44.33
C LEU A 421 41.00 -20.67 -44.50
N PRO A 422 42.26 -20.51 -44.04
CA PRO A 422 43.24 -21.59 -43.96
C PRO A 422 43.11 -22.44 -42.66
N PRO A 423 43.62 -23.69 -42.62
CA PRO A 423 43.49 -24.60 -41.47
C PRO A 423 44.64 -24.50 -40.45
N THR A 424 44.37 -24.74 -39.16
CA THR A 424 45.39 -24.77 -38.08
C THR A 424 44.91 -25.62 -36.85
N PRO A 425 45.79 -26.35 -36.11
CA PRO A 425 45.42 -27.18 -34.94
C PRO A 425 45.73 -26.55 -33.56
N ALA A 426 45.37 -27.20 -32.44
CA ALA A 426 45.36 -26.64 -31.07
C ALA A 426 45.91 -27.56 -29.94
N PRO A 427 46.44 -27.01 -28.81
CA PRO A 427 46.87 -27.75 -27.60
C PRO A 427 46.07 -27.41 -26.29
N VAL A 428 46.49 -27.96 -25.12
CA VAL A 428 45.69 -28.13 -23.86
C VAL A 428 46.40 -27.62 -22.57
N LEU A 429 45.69 -27.46 -21.44
CA LEU A 429 46.12 -26.88 -20.13
C LEU A 429 45.53 -27.62 -18.88
N PRO A 430 46.20 -27.69 -17.70
CA PRO A 430 45.68 -28.25 -16.42
C PRO A 430 45.64 -27.27 -15.18
N LYS A 431 45.34 -27.77 -13.95
CA LYS A 431 44.72 -27.07 -12.78
C LYS A 431 45.46 -27.09 -11.39
N GLU A 432 45.18 -26.07 -10.56
CA GLU A 432 44.84 -25.94 -9.09
C GLU A 432 45.35 -26.90 -7.95
N VAL A 433 45.37 -26.45 -6.66
CA VAL A 433 44.89 -27.19 -5.42
C VAL A 433 44.96 -26.41 -4.04
N LEU A 434 44.14 -26.88 -3.07
CA LEU A 434 43.55 -26.47 -1.75
C LEU A 434 44.34 -26.15 -0.41
N LEU A 435 43.68 -25.31 0.45
CA LEU A 435 43.32 -25.28 1.93
C LEU A 435 43.99 -26.10 3.09
N VAL A 436 43.82 -25.66 4.39
CA VAL A 436 43.05 -26.28 5.56
C VAL A 436 43.10 -25.47 6.94
N PRO A 437 42.22 -25.71 8.00
CA PRO A 437 41.89 -24.78 9.14
C PRO A 437 42.03 -25.28 10.64
N ARG A 438 41.75 -24.47 11.74
CA ARG A 438 41.15 -24.90 13.09
C ARG A 438 41.02 -23.94 14.35
N LYS A 439 39.90 -24.13 15.14
CA LYS A 439 39.62 -24.01 16.65
C LYS A 439 39.51 -22.64 17.41
N LYS A 440 38.86 -22.50 18.62
CA LYS A 440 37.59 -22.96 19.32
C LYS A 440 37.46 -22.32 20.77
N ASP A 441 36.27 -22.40 21.43
CA ASP A 441 35.92 -22.29 22.91
C ASP A 441 35.62 -20.87 23.50
N ASP A 442 34.75 -20.57 24.51
CA ASP A 442 33.47 -21.13 25.08
C ASP A 442 32.75 -20.13 26.10
N ASP A 443 31.64 -20.51 26.77
CA ASP A 443 30.94 -19.99 28.01
C ASP A 443 29.79 -18.91 27.99
N THR A 444 28.88 -18.94 29.01
CA THR A 444 27.56 -18.22 29.15
C THR A 444 27.06 -17.96 30.61
N GLU A 445 26.03 -17.11 30.87
CA GLU A 445 25.23 -17.07 32.15
C GLU A 445 23.84 -16.30 32.06
N GLU A 446 23.01 -16.28 33.14
CA GLU A 446 21.53 -16.01 33.15
C GLU A 446 21.01 -14.68 33.82
N ILE A 447 19.66 -14.48 33.93
CA ILE A 447 18.93 -13.26 34.40
C ILE A 447 17.71 -13.60 35.32
N ILE A 448 17.20 -12.64 36.13
CA ILE A 448 16.13 -12.78 37.17
C ILE A 448 14.95 -11.78 36.97
N GLU A 449 13.73 -12.09 37.47
CA GLU A 449 12.45 -11.37 37.23
C GLU A 449 11.72 -10.81 38.51
N ILE A 450 10.69 -9.94 38.37
CA ILE A 450 10.04 -9.11 39.44
C ILE A 450 8.47 -9.09 39.34
N LYS A 451 7.75 -8.70 40.42
CA LYS A 451 6.27 -8.74 40.59
C LYS A 451 5.53 -7.37 40.57
N PRO A 452 4.19 -7.30 40.38
CA PRO A 452 3.41 -6.07 40.09
C PRO A 452 2.69 -5.38 41.29
N ASP A 453 2.04 -4.23 40.99
CA ASP A 453 1.44 -3.21 41.88
C ASP A 453 -0.11 -3.31 41.99
N PRO A 454 -0.73 -3.18 43.19
CA PRO A 454 -2.18 -3.25 43.39
C PRO A 454 -3.01 -2.00 43.06
N ASP A 455 -2.46 -0.78 42.99
CA ASP A 455 -3.25 0.45 42.76
C ASP A 455 -3.52 0.71 41.25
N ALA A 456 -2.94 -0.12 40.38
CA ALA A 456 -3.01 0.01 38.94
C ALA A 456 -4.43 -0.11 38.36
N THR A 457 -4.76 0.76 37.41
CA THR A 457 -5.93 0.65 36.53
C THR A 457 -5.50 0.75 35.07
N ASN A 458 -6.12 -0.05 34.21
CA ASN A 458 -5.95 0.02 32.75
C ASN A 458 -7.08 0.80 32.06
N ALA A 459 -8.09 1.26 32.83
CA ALA A 459 -9.24 1.98 32.30
C ALA A 459 -8.85 3.33 31.70
N ARG A 460 -9.49 3.68 30.58
CA ARG A 460 -9.06 4.82 29.75
C ARG A 460 -9.83 6.09 30.10
N ILE A 461 -9.10 7.14 30.44
CA ILE A 461 -9.62 8.51 30.53
C ILE A 461 -9.17 9.27 29.28
N ALA A 462 -10.09 9.63 28.39
CA ALA A 462 -9.83 10.26 27.10
C ALA A 462 -10.38 11.68 27.06
N CYS A 463 -9.51 12.69 27.17
CA CYS A 463 -9.92 14.08 27.34
C CYS A 463 -9.78 14.89 26.06
N TYR A 464 -10.88 15.43 25.55
CA TYR A 464 -10.84 16.37 24.43
C TYR A 464 -10.33 17.74 24.90
N TYR A 465 -9.37 18.29 24.16
CA TYR A 465 -8.83 19.63 24.33
C TYR A 465 -9.32 20.52 23.18
N THR A 466 -10.15 21.53 23.46
CA THR A 466 -10.61 22.46 22.42
C THR A 466 -9.57 23.55 22.18
N SER A 467 -9.04 23.58 20.96
CA SER A 467 -8.04 24.56 20.53
C SER A 467 -8.51 26.02 20.60
N TRP A 468 -9.80 26.28 20.42
CA TRP A 468 -10.37 27.65 20.48
C TRP A 468 -10.53 28.18 21.91
N SER A 469 -10.42 27.35 22.95
CA SER A 469 -10.47 27.78 24.37
C SER A 469 -9.40 28.83 24.73
N MET A 470 -8.30 28.92 23.97
CA MET A 470 -7.28 29.96 24.10
C MET A 470 -7.72 31.38 23.68
N LYS A 471 -8.87 31.47 22.99
CA LYS A 471 -9.48 32.72 22.50
C LYS A 471 -10.57 33.24 23.45
N ARG A 472 -11.02 32.46 24.45
CA ARG A 472 -11.99 32.91 25.47
C ARG A 472 -11.46 34.10 26.28
N PRO A 473 -12.34 35.01 26.76
CA PRO A 473 -11.93 36.16 27.57
C PRO A 473 -11.59 35.76 29.01
N GLY A 474 -10.90 36.67 29.71
CA GLY A 474 -10.74 36.62 31.18
C GLY A 474 -10.24 35.29 31.74
N GLN A 475 -10.93 34.78 32.76
CA GLN A 475 -10.55 33.54 33.44
C GLN A 475 -10.88 32.28 32.63
N GLY A 476 -11.90 32.28 31.77
CA GLY A 476 -12.19 31.13 30.91
C GLY A 476 -11.14 30.85 29.83
N LYS A 477 -10.13 31.71 29.67
CA LYS A 477 -8.99 31.48 28.78
C LYS A 477 -8.17 30.27 29.25
N PHE A 478 -8.17 29.22 28.42
CA PHE A 478 -7.45 27.97 28.65
C PHE A 478 -6.32 27.78 27.63
N GLN A 479 -5.26 27.07 28.01
CA GLN A 479 -4.07 26.83 27.18
C GLN A 479 -3.40 25.51 27.60
N PRO A 480 -2.58 24.85 26.75
CA PRO A 480 -1.98 23.55 27.05
C PRO A 480 -1.20 23.49 28.37
N GLU A 481 -0.60 24.59 28.82
CA GLU A 481 0.16 24.66 30.08
C GLU A 481 -0.71 24.57 31.35
N HIS A 482 -2.04 24.68 31.22
CA HIS A 482 -2.96 24.40 32.33
C HIS A 482 -3.23 22.91 32.50
N ILE A 483 -3.09 22.11 31.42
CA ILE A 483 -3.36 20.67 31.42
C ILE A 483 -2.37 19.97 32.36
N ASP A 484 -2.91 19.25 33.35
CA ASP A 484 -2.14 18.27 34.12
C ASP A 484 -1.95 17.01 33.25
N PRO A 485 -0.72 16.64 32.88
CA PRO A 485 -0.44 15.50 32.01
C PRO A 485 -0.72 14.14 32.66
N PHE A 486 -1.02 14.09 33.96
CA PHE A 486 -1.41 12.88 34.70
C PHE A 486 -2.91 12.80 34.97
N LEU A 487 -3.71 13.77 34.53
CA LEU A 487 -5.17 13.77 34.73
C LEU A 487 -5.90 12.79 33.81
N CYS A 488 -5.40 12.60 32.60
CA CYS A 488 -6.01 11.80 31.54
C CYS A 488 -5.00 10.78 30.99
N THR A 489 -5.47 9.63 30.51
CA THR A 489 -4.62 8.63 29.82
C THR A 489 -4.36 9.00 28.36
N HIS A 490 -5.32 9.69 27.74
CA HIS A 490 -5.27 10.17 26.37
C HIS A 490 -5.71 11.65 26.35
N ILE A 491 -4.98 12.51 25.64
CA ILE A 491 -5.48 13.82 25.19
C ILE A 491 -5.86 13.70 23.72
N ILE A 492 -7.04 14.19 23.35
CA ILE A 492 -7.52 14.24 21.97
C ILE A 492 -7.62 15.72 21.56
N PHE A 493 -6.83 16.15 20.58
CA PHE A 493 -6.81 17.53 20.12
C PHE A 493 -8.00 17.83 19.20
N ALA A 494 -8.90 18.73 19.61
CA ALA A 494 -10.04 19.19 18.81
C ALA A 494 -9.76 20.57 18.18
N PHE A 495 -9.73 20.74 16.85
CA PHE A 495 -9.75 19.73 15.79
C PHE A 495 -8.73 20.11 14.71
N ALA A 496 -8.41 19.19 13.81
CA ALA A 496 -7.97 19.49 12.45
C ALA A 496 -9.13 19.29 11.45
N SER A 497 -9.03 19.92 10.29
CA SER A 497 -9.97 19.75 9.18
C SER A 497 -9.40 18.80 8.11
N ILE A 498 -10.21 18.49 7.10
CA ILE A 498 -9.78 17.77 5.89
C ILE A 498 -9.81 18.77 4.73
N LYS A 499 -8.71 18.84 3.98
CA LYS A 499 -8.62 19.69 2.77
C LYS A 499 -7.66 19.03 1.78
N ASP A 500 -7.94 19.16 0.48
CA ASP A 500 -7.05 18.69 -0.60
C ASP A 500 -6.58 17.22 -0.41
N ASP A 501 -7.51 16.39 0.06
CA ASP A 501 -7.34 14.97 0.40
C ASP A 501 -6.18 14.70 1.41
N THR A 502 -5.95 15.62 2.36
CA THR A 502 -5.02 15.51 3.50
C THR A 502 -5.60 16.12 4.80
N ILE A 503 -4.93 15.88 5.93
CA ILE A 503 -5.19 16.56 7.21
C ILE A 503 -4.70 18.02 7.09
N SER A 504 -5.60 18.97 7.31
CA SER A 504 -5.31 20.41 7.36
C SER A 504 -5.42 20.92 8.79
N PRO A 505 -4.37 21.52 9.38
CA PRO A 505 -4.52 22.28 10.61
C PRO A 505 -5.58 23.37 10.45
N ILE A 506 -6.29 23.67 11.54
CA ILE A 506 -7.09 24.89 11.64
C ILE A 506 -6.18 26.12 11.84
N GLU A 507 -6.69 27.31 11.55
CA GLU A 507 -5.92 28.55 11.65
C GLU A 507 -5.37 28.79 13.06
N GLY A 508 -4.04 28.87 13.16
CA GLY A 508 -3.30 29.11 14.41
C GLY A 508 -2.85 27.85 15.17
N ALA A 509 -3.28 26.64 14.78
CA ALA A 509 -2.93 25.41 15.51
C ALA A 509 -1.47 24.97 15.26
N ASP A 510 -1.02 25.04 14.01
CA ASP A 510 0.30 24.56 13.56
C ASP A 510 1.31 25.69 13.26
N THR A 511 0.95 26.95 13.60
CA THR A 511 1.83 28.10 13.43
C THR A 511 2.51 28.49 14.76
N PRO A 512 3.84 28.70 14.78
CA PRO A 512 4.54 29.19 15.96
C PRO A 512 3.99 30.52 16.46
N SER A 513 3.61 30.60 17.74
CA SER A 513 3.00 31.80 18.31
C SER A 513 3.41 32.06 19.76
N GLY A 514 3.30 33.33 20.18
CA GLY A 514 3.72 33.79 21.51
C GLY A 514 5.23 33.77 21.74
N SER A 515 5.65 34.04 22.98
CA SER A 515 7.05 34.09 23.39
C SER A 515 7.80 32.76 23.26
N ALA A 516 7.08 31.64 23.27
CA ALA A 516 7.65 30.29 23.23
C ALA A 516 8.14 29.85 21.83
N LYS A 517 7.75 30.54 20.75
CA LYS A 517 8.06 30.16 19.34
C LYS A 517 7.72 28.70 18.98
N LYS A 518 6.71 28.12 19.65
CA LYS A 518 6.16 26.77 19.41
C LYS A 518 4.72 26.88 18.90
N SER A 519 4.27 25.90 18.10
CA SER A 519 2.87 25.78 17.67
C SER A 519 1.96 25.31 18.82
N LEU A 520 0.65 25.28 18.62
CA LEU A 520 -0.29 24.74 19.62
C LEU A 520 -0.17 23.21 19.71
N TYR A 521 0.09 22.52 18.59
CA TYR A 521 0.44 21.10 18.59
C TYR A 521 1.70 20.81 19.41
N ASP A 522 2.80 21.53 19.16
CA ASP A 522 4.08 21.34 19.89
C ASP A 522 3.90 21.47 21.42
N ARG A 523 3.00 22.36 21.86
CA ARG A 523 2.72 22.64 23.27
C ARG A 523 1.88 21.54 23.94
N VAL A 524 0.94 20.92 23.21
CA VAL A 524 0.19 19.76 23.71
C VAL A 524 1.05 18.49 23.68
N LEU A 525 1.83 18.29 22.63
CA LEU A 525 2.73 17.14 22.50
C LEU A 525 3.84 17.13 23.58
N ALA A 526 4.31 18.31 24.00
CA ALA A 526 5.25 18.46 25.10
C ALA A 526 4.72 17.98 26.47
N LEU A 527 3.41 17.73 26.63
CA LEU A 527 2.87 17.09 27.84
C LEU A 527 3.45 15.67 28.04
N LYS A 528 3.82 14.99 26.94
CA LYS A 528 4.47 13.67 26.97
C LYS A 528 5.90 13.71 27.53
N GLU A 529 6.55 14.88 27.54
CA GLU A 529 7.84 15.08 28.21
C GLU A 529 7.71 14.98 29.74
N LYS A 530 6.50 15.18 30.29
CA LYS A 530 6.17 15.04 31.72
C LYS A 530 5.55 13.68 32.06
N ASN A 531 4.69 13.15 31.18
CA ASN A 531 4.10 11.82 31.31
C ASN A 531 4.35 10.99 30.03
N PRO A 532 5.40 10.16 29.98
CA PRO A 532 5.71 9.34 28.79
C PRO A 532 4.62 8.32 28.42
N ASN A 533 3.74 7.95 29.36
CA ASN A 533 2.65 7.02 29.12
C ASN A 533 1.45 7.70 28.43
N LEU A 534 1.34 9.04 28.51
CA LEU A 534 0.28 9.83 27.89
C LEU A 534 0.26 9.64 26.37
N LYS A 535 -0.92 9.35 25.82
CA LYS A 535 -1.14 9.36 24.36
C LYS A 535 -1.79 10.68 23.94
N VAL A 536 -1.32 11.24 22.84
CA VAL A 536 -1.86 12.47 22.23
C VAL A 536 -2.32 12.13 20.82
N LEU A 537 -3.63 12.16 20.60
CA LEU A 537 -4.28 11.93 19.31
C LEU A 537 -4.72 13.26 18.70
N LEU A 538 -4.80 13.31 17.37
CA LEU A 538 -5.43 14.42 16.66
C LEU A 538 -6.84 14.02 16.22
N SER A 539 -7.85 14.78 16.62
CA SER A 539 -9.21 14.60 16.09
C SER A 539 -9.40 15.40 14.82
N VAL A 540 -9.96 14.75 13.79
CA VAL A 540 -10.20 15.32 12.48
C VAL A 540 -11.71 15.38 12.24
N GLY A 541 -12.20 16.56 11.87
CA GLY A 541 -13.61 16.84 11.62
C GLY A 541 -14.25 17.64 12.76
N GLY A 542 -15.29 17.06 13.37
CA GLY A 542 -16.15 17.70 14.35
C GLY A 542 -17.32 18.44 13.71
N TRP A 543 -18.32 18.80 14.51
CA TRP A 543 -19.53 19.56 14.12
C TRP A 543 -19.27 20.70 13.11
N ILE A 544 -18.20 21.48 13.32
CA ILE A 544 -17.85 22.65 12.49
C ILE A 544 -17.40 22.25 11.07
N SER A 545 -16.76 21.10 10.89
CA SER A 545 -16.39 20.58 9.56
C SER A 545 -17.57 19.89 8.86
N GLY A 546 -18.50 19.32 9.63
CA GLY A 546 -19.66 18.58 9.12
C GLY A 546 -19.30 17.40 8.21
N THR A 547 -20.26 16.92 7.43
CA THR A 547 -20.12 15.69 6.63
C THR A 547 -19.40 15.87 5.28
N ALA A 548 -19.30 17.10 4.76
CA ALA A 548 -18.88 17.33 3.38
C ALA A 548 -17.41 16.95 3.09
N PRO A 549 -16.42 17.26 3.95
CA PRO A 549 -15.03 16.89 3.70
C PRO A 549 -14.82 15.36 3.72
N PHE A 550 -15.52 14.64 4.60
CA PHE A 550 -15.51 13.19 4.63
C PHE A 550 -16.11 12.59 3.35
N LYS A 551 -17.30 13.04 2.93
CA LYS A 551 -17.91 12.62 1.65
C LYS A 551 -17.03 12.90 0.43
N GLN A 552 -16.12 13.87 0.49
CA GLN A 552 -15.13 14.13 -0.57
C GLN A 552 -14.01 13.08 -0.59
N ILE A 553 -13.38 12.76 0.55
CA ILE A 553 -12.29 11.77 0.58
C ILE A 553 -12.81 10.34 0.31
N THR A 554 -13.99 9.99 0.83
CA THR A 554 -14.63 8.69 0.57
C THR A 554 -15.42 8.67 -0.74
N LYS A 555 -15.10 9.55 -1.70
CA LYS A 555 -15.78 9.60 -3.01
C LYS A 555 -15.31 8.51 -3.97
N SER A 556 -14.06 8.08 -3.86
CA SER A 556 -13.49 6.94 -4.58
C SER A 556 -12.34 6.31 -3.78
N GLY A 557 -12.05 5.03 -4.04
CA GLY A 557 -10.99 4.29 -3.32
C GLY A 557 -9.60 4.91 -3.47
N TYR A 558 -9.34 5.60 -4.58
CA TYR A 558 -8.13 6.40 -4.80
C TYR A 558 -8.02 7.56 -3.80
N ARG A 559 -9.04 8.42 -3.71
CA ARG A 559 -9.06 9.57 -2.78
C ARG A 559 -9.02 9.13 -1.32
N GLN A 560 -9.70 8.04 -0.99
CA GLN A 560 -9.67 7.46 0.35
C GLN A 560 -8.27 6.96 0.71
N SER A 561 -7.62 6.21 -0.19
CA SER A 561 -6.26 5.69 0.03
C SER A 561 -5.21 6.82 0.05
N LEU A 562 -5.44 7.91 -0.70
CA LEU A 562 -4.60 9.12 -0.67
C LEU A 562 -4.72 9.85 0.67
N PHE A 563 -5.93 10.02 1.20
CA PHE A 563 -6.15 10.59 2.54
C PHE A 563 -5.52 9.71 3.64
N VAL A 564 -5.73 8.39 3.58
CA VAL A 564 -5.10 7.42 4.50
C VAL A 564 -3.58 7.57 4.51
N PHE A 565 -2.97 7.64 3.32
CA PHE A 565 -1.52 7.82 3.18
C PHE A 565 -1.03 9.16 3.73
N ASN A 566 -1.69 10.25 3.36
CA ASN A 566 -1.34 11.61 3.80
C ASN A 566 -1.53 11.79 5.32
N ALA A 567 -2.55 11.16 5.91
CA ALA A 567 -2.77 11.16 7.35
C ALA A 567 -1.61 10.49 8.10
N ILE A 568 -1.09 9.36 7.61
CA ILE A 568 0.07 8.68 8.21
C ILE A 568 1.32 9.57 8.18
N GLU A 569 1.67 10.12 7.02
CA GLU A 569 2.83 11.01 6.87
C GLU A 569 2.69 12.25 7.79
N PHE A 570 1.49 12.87 7.87
CA PHE A 570 1.21 14.01 8.77
C PHE A 570 1.37 13.63 10.26
N LEU A 571 0.70 12.57 10.71
CA LEU A 571 0.70 12.14 12.12
C LEU A 571 2.11 11.74 12.58
N ARG A 572 2.86 11.02 11.74
CA ARG A 572 4.27 10.65 12.02
C ARG A 572 5.21 11.86 11.98
N GLN A 573 5.03 12.81 11.06
CA GLN A 573 5.81 14.06 11.02
C GLN A 573 5.57 14.93 12.26
N ARG A 574 4.32 15.00 12.73
CA ARG A 574 3.91 15.76 13.92
C ARG A 574 4.00 14.97 15.24
N LYS A 575 4.43 13.70 15.22
CA LYS A 575 4.63 12.84 16.41
C LYS A 575 3.36 12.57 17.26
N PHE A 576 2.18 12.60 16.64
CA PHE A 576 0.94 12.13 17.28
C PHE A 576 0.98 10.61 17.49
N ASP A 577 0.31 10.12 18.53
CA ASP A 577 0.16 8.68 18.80
C ASP A 577 -0.99 8.04 18.02
N GLY A 578 -1.86 8.83 17.39
CA GLY A 578 -3.00 8.32 16.64
C GLY A 578 -3.96 9.39 16.12
N LEU A 579 -5.04 8.91 15.50
CA LEU A 579 -6.10 9.66 14.84
C LEU A 579 -7.45 9.40 15.51
N ASP A 580 -8.22 10.45 15.72
CA ASP A 580 -9.64 10.36 16.11
C ASP A 580 -10.51 10.88 14.95
N ILE A 581 -11.53 10.11 14.56
CA ILE A 581 -12.45 10.47 13.48
C ILE A 581 -13.73 11.05 14.07
N ALA A 582 -13.97 12.34 13.85
CA ALA A 582 -15.20 13.02 14.21
C ALA A 582 -16.05 13.34 12.96
N TRP A 583 -16.57 12.29 12.30
CA TRP A 583 -17.55 12.46 11.23
C TRP A 583 -18.94 12.61 11.86
N GLU A 584 -19.43 13.85 11.94
CA GLU A 584 -20.73 14.21 12.51
C GLU A 584 -21.74 14.59 11.41
N PHE A 585 -22.66 13.73 10.96
CA PHE A 585 -22.70 12.28 11.15
C PHE A 585 -22.89 11.58 9.79
N PRO A 586 -22.32 10.39 9.55
CA PRO A 586 -22.67 9.58 8.38
C PRO A 586 -24.18 9.25 8.41
N ARG A 587 -24.88 9.35 7.28
CA ARG A 587 -26.32 9.08 7.20
C ARG A 587 -26.70 8.34 5.91
N GLY A 588 -27.35 7.19 6.06
CA GLY A 588 -27.79 6.34 4.96
C GLY A 588 -26.74 5.27 4.60
N ALA A 589 -27.15 4.29 3.81
CA ALA A 589 -26.34 3.10 3.50
C ALA A 589 -24.98 3.46 2.85
N GLU A 590 -24.96 4.43 1.94
CA GLU A 590 -23.73 4.87 1.25
C GLU A 590 -22.70 5.47 2.23
N ASP A 591 -23.12 6.36 3.13
CA ASP A 591 -22.24 6.93 4.16
C ASP A 591 -21.79 5.88 5.18
N LYS A 592 -22.67 4.94 5.54
CA LYS A 592 -22.36 3.85 6.46
C LYS A 592 -21.26 2.95 5.91
N GLU A 593 -21.40 2.54 4.65
CA GLU A 593 -20.39 1.72 3.96
C GLU A 593 -19.06 2.50 3.85
N LYS A 594 -19.12 3.79 3.50
CA LYS A 594 -17.94 4.66 3.36
C LYS A 594 -17.20 4.91 4.66
N PHE A 595 -17.91 5.20 5.76
CA PHE A 595 -17.29 5.33 7.08
C PHE A 595 -16.62 4.02 7.51
N THR A 596 -17.31 2.89 7.32
CA THR A 596 -16.80 1.55 7.67
C THR A 596 -15.55 1.18 6.85
N ASN A 597 -15.58 1.44 5.53
CA ASN A 597 -14.42 1.26 4.66
C ASN A 597 -13.26 2.18 5.05
N LEU A 598 -13.50 3.47 5.34
CA LEU A 598 -12.48 4.41 5.77
C LEU A 598 -11.81 3.98 7.09
N VAL A 599 -12.59 3.50 8.05
CA VAL A 599 -12.11 3.00 9.35
C VAL A 599 -11.23 1.75 9.18
N ARG A 600 -11.66 0.78 8.38
CA ARG A 600 -10.84 -0.41 8.06
C ARG A 600 -9.55 -0.01 7.34
N ASP A 601 -9.65 0.80 6.29
CA ASP A 601 -8.52 1.20 5.45
C ASP A 601 -7.45 1.98 6.23
N LEU A 602 -7.87 2.84 7.18
CA LEU A 602 -6.96 3.52 8.11
C LEU A 602 -6.24 2.51 9.03
N TYR A 603 -6.97 1.57 9.63
CA TYR A 603 -6.39 0.56 10.53
C TYR A 603 -5.40 -0.37 9.81
N GLU A 604 -5.79 -0.92 8.65
CA GLU A 604 -4.91 -1.74 7.80
C GLU A 604 -3.62 -1.00 7.45
N ALA A 605 -3.72 0.29 7.10
CA ALA A 605 -2.57 1.10 6.76
C ALA A 605 -1.70 1.47 7.98
N PHE A 606 -2.31 1.69 9.15
CA PHE A 606 -1.59 1.92 10.41
C PHE A 606 -0.83 0.65 10.85
N VAL A 607 -1.41 -0.54 10.68
CA VAL A 607 -0.71 -1.83 10.89
C VAL A 607 0.44 -2.00 9.89
N GLY A 608 0.19 -1.70 8.61
CA GLY A 608 1.20 -1.78 7.55
C GLY A 608 2.41 -0.87 7.78
N GLU A 609 2.20 0.41 8.10
CA GLU A 609 3.30 1.34 8.40
C GLU A 609 4.02 1.00 9.70
N ALA A 610 3.30 0.55 10.74
CA ALA A 610 3.93 0.11 11.99
C ALA A 610 4.96 -1.00 11.76
N LYS A 611 4.60 -2.00 10.95
CA LYS A 611 5.49 -3.11 10.56
C LYS A 611 6.61 -2.65 9.63
N ALA A 612 6.31 -1.84 8.61
CA ALA A 612 7.29 -1.41 7.60
C ALA A 612 8.27 -0.33 8.11
N ALA A 613 7.94 0.39 9.18
CA ALA A 613 8.76 1.44 9.78
C ALA A 613 9.34 1.08 11.15
N GLU A 614 9.09 -0.14 11.64
CA GLU A 614 9.48 -0.67 12.97
C GLU A 614 9.09 0.27 14.13
N LYS A 615 7.80 0.64 14.18
CA LYS A 615 7.26 1.60 15.17
C LYS A 615 5.97 1.09 15.83
N PRO A 616 5.65 1.56 17.04
CA PRO A 616 4.32 1.39 17.62
C PRO A 616 3.21 1.89 16.67
N ARG A 617 2.17 1.08 16.49
CA ARG A 617 1.01 1.40 15.65
C ARG A 617 0.34 2.70 16.10
N LEU A 618 -0.07 3.53 15.14
CA LEU A 618 -0.93 4.68 15.39
C LEU A 618 -2.30 4.18 15.90
N LEU A 619 -2.78 4.76 17.00
CA LEU A 619 -4.13 4.49 17.51
C LEU A 619 -5.18 5.05 16.55
N LEU A 620 -6.32 4.37 16.42
CA LEU A 620 -7.45 4.80 15.60
C LEU A 620 -8.72 4.82 16.45
N THR A 621 -9.34 5.98 16.60
CA THR A 621 -10.52 6.18 17.47
C THR A 621 -11.59 6.97 16.72
N ALA A 622 -12.81 7.03 17.25
CA ALA A 622 -13.85 7.86 16.67
C ALA A 622 -14.77 8.47 17.74
N ALA A 623 -15.14 9.74 17.55
CA ALA A 623 -16.26 10.38 18.23
C ALA A 623 -17.58 9.91 17.60
N VAL A 624 -18.46 9.30 18.39
CA VAL A 624 -19.66 8.62 17.88
C VAL A 624 -20.93 9.02 18.66
N PRO A 625 -22.11 9.08 18.01
CA PRO A 625 -23.32 9.62 18.62
C PRO A 625 -23.94 8.70 19.67
N ALA A 626 -24.57 9.31 20.68
CA ALA A 626 -25.47 8.61 21.61
C ALA A 626 -26.89 8.38 21.02
N SER A 627 -27.29 9.12 19.99
CA SER A 627 -28.60 8.95 19.34
C SER A 627 -28.71 7.62 18.59
N PHE A 628 -29.62 6.76 19.05
CA PHE A 628 -29.93 5.47 18.41
C PHE A 628 -30.32 5.60 16.93
N GLU A 629 -30.97 6.69 16.55
CA GLU A 629 -31.36 7.00 15.17
C GLU A 629 -30.12 7.27 14.31
N ALA A 630 -29.13 7.99 14.84
CA ALA A 630 -27.86 8.23 14.16
C ALA A 630 -27.00 6.95 14.06
N VAL A 631 -26.96 6.13 15.11
CA VAL A 631 -26.30 4.81 15.08
C VAL A 631 -26.91 3.93 13.99
N ALA A 632 -28.23 3.76 14.00
CA ALA A 632 -28.95 2.95 13.02
C ALA A 632 -28.78 3.47 11.58
N ALA A 633 -28.82 4.78 11.37
CA ALA A 633 -28.68 5.39 10.04
C ALA A 633 -27.23 5.39 9.51
N GLY A 634 -26.22 5.52 10.37
CA GLY A 634 -24.86 5.90 9.98
C GLY A 634 -23.77 4.86 10.18
N TYR A 635 -23.96 3.86 11.04
CA TYR A 635 -22.85 3.01 11.52
C TYR A 635 -23.10 1.51 11.32
N ASP A 636 -22.08 0.78 10.89
CA ASP A 636 -21.98 -0.68 11.06
C ASP A 636 -21.09 -0.94 12.27
N VAL A 637 -21.73 -1.06 13.43
CA VAL A 637 -21.03 -1.06 14.72
C VAL A 637 -20.18 -2.32 14.91
N ALA A 638 -20.68 -3.48 14.50
CA ALA A 638 -19.96 -4.74 14.60
C ALA A 638 -18.71 -4.77 13.71
N GLU A 639 -18.76 -4.15 12.51
CA GLU A 639 -17.61 -4.07 11.62
C GLU A 639 -16.56 -3.05 12.12
N ILE A 640 -16.95 -1.82 12.46
CA ILE A 640 -15.98 -0.81 12.95
C ILE A 640 -15.35 -1.18 14.31
N ASN A 641 -16.05 -1.94 15.16
CA ASN A 641 -15.53 -2.43 16.43
C ASN A 641 -14.30 -3.34 16.26
N LYS A 642 -14.07 -3.92 15.08
CA LYS A 642 -12.83 -4.68 14.77
C LYS A 642 -11.61 -3.77 14.71
N TYR A 643 -11.76 -2.57 14.13
CA TYR A 643 -10.66 -1.70 13.69
C TYR A 643 -10.43 -0.47 14.58
N LEU A 644 -11.45 -0.02 15.32
CA LEU A 644 -11.27 1.07 16.28
C LEU A 644 -10.61 0.58 17.57
N ASP A 645 -9.73 1.39 18.15
CA ASP A 645 -9.14 1.19 19.47
C ASP A 645 -10.05 1.70 20.60
N MET A 646 -10.84 2.77 20.32
CA MET A 646 -11.84 3.35 21.22
C MET A 646 -13.02 3.90 20.41
N LEU A 647 -14.23 3.70 20.93
CA LEU A 647 -15.45 4.38 20.51
C LEU A 647 -15.80 5.41 21.58
N ASN A 648 -15.55 6.68 21.29
CA ASN A 648 -15.79 7.82 22.17
C ASN A 648 -17.26 8.23 22.05
N VAL A 649 -18.15 7.61 22.84
CA VAL A 649 -19.60 7.82 22.70
C VAL A 649 -20.01 9.12 23.37
N MET A 650 -20.60 10.05 22.61
CA MET A 650 -21.03 11.36 23.09
C MET A 650 -22.35 11.27 23.88
N THR A 651 -22.32 10.66 25.07
CA THR A 651 -23.49 10.46 25.97
C THR A 651 -23.86 11.71 26.76
N TYR A 652 -24.08 12.79 26.03
CA TYR A 652 -24.51 14.12 26.47
C TYR A 652 -25.24 14.82 25.31
N ASP A 653 -25.64 16.08 25.46
CA ASP A 653 -26.49 16.82 24.51
C ASP A 653 -27.81 16.08 24.18
N PHE A 654 -28.34 15.31 25.14
CA PHE A 654 -29.64 14.65 25.01
C PHE A 654 -30.80 15.65 24.95
N HIS A 655 -30.65 16.78 25.64
CA HIS A 655 -31.62 17.86 25.74
C HIS A 655 -30.93 19.22 25.65
N GLY A 656 -31.61 20.23 25.09
CA GLY A 656 -31.04 21.56 24.89
C GLY A 656 -32.00 22.58 24.28
N ASN A 657 -31.48 23.77 23.97
CA ASN A 657 -32.27 24.93 23.53
C ASN A 657 -32.99 24.80 22.17
N TRP A 658 -32.83 23.67 21.48
CA TRP A 658 -33.69 23.28 20.35
C TRP A 658 -35.09 22.83 20.80
N GLU A 659 -35.27 22.46 22.07
CA GLU A 659 -36.54 22.10 22.69
C GLU A 659 -37.26 23.32 23.31
N ARG A 660 -38.54 23.15 23.65
CA ARG A 660 -39.37 24.17 24.35
C ARG A 660 -39.81 23.72 25.75
N GLN A 661 -39.07 22.78 26.33
CA GLN A 661 -39.15 22.28 27.69
C GLN A 661 -37.72 22.08 28.19
N VAL A 662 -37.46 22.25 29.49
CA VAL A 662 -36.13 22.00 30.06
C VAL A 662 -35.86 20.50 30.17
N GLY A 663 -34.65 20.09 29.85
CA GLY A 663 -34.21 18.70 29.93
C GLY A 663 -32.74 18.63 30.34
N HIS A 664 -32.34 17.54 30.98
CA HIS A 664 -30.98 17.38 31.48
C HIS A 664 -29.98 17.08 30.36
N ASN A 665 -28.75 17.61 30.44
CA ASN A 665 -27.71 17.44 29.40
C ASN A 665 -27.33 15.95 29.20
N SER A 666 -27.13 15.23 30.30
CA SER A 666 -26.50 13.90 30.37
C SER A 666 -27.18 12.93 31.37
N PRO A 667 -28.52 12.78 31.41
CA PRO A 667 -29.19 11.96 32.42
C PRO A 667 -28.74 10.50 32.37
N LEU A 668 -28.43 9.90 33.54
CA LEU A 668 -27.96 8.52 33.59
C LEU A 668 -29.09 7.54 33.26
N TYR A 669 -30.26 7.76 33.87
CA TYR A 669 -31.50 7.02 33.60
C TYR A 669 -32.64 7.99 33.22
N ALA A 670 -33.79 7.43 32.85
CA ALA A 670 -34.95 8.20 32.38
C ALA A 670 -35.98 8.39 33.50
N LEU A 671 -36.74 9.49 33.43
CA LEU A 671 -37.91 9.70 34.28
C LEU A 671 -38.96 8.60 34.02
N PHE A 672 -39.64 8.16 35.07
CA PHE A 672 -40.80 7.28 35.00
C PHE A 672 -41.91 7.88 34.13
N SER A 673 -42.10 9.21 34.21
CA SER A 673 -43.06 9.98 33.40
C SER A 673 -42.66 10.19 31.94
N ALA A 674 -41.40 9.94 31.56
CA ALA A 674 -40.91 10.21 30.21
C ALA A 674 -41.59 9.34 29.13
N THR A 675 -41.76 9.92 27.94
CA THR A 675 -42.26 9.20 26.76
C THR A 675 -41.31 8.08 26.32
N SER A 676 -41.82 7.11 25.55
CA SER A 676 -41.02 6.00 25.01
C SER A 676 -39.87 6.43 24.09
N TYR A 677 -39.87 7.68 23.60
CA TYR A 677 -38.74 8.29 22.88
C TYR A 677 -37.72 8.87 23.88
N GLN A 678 -38.17 9.72 24.80
CA GLN A 678 -37.30 10.33 25.84
C GLN A 678 -36.61 9.28 26.73
N LYS A 679 -37.25 8.11 26.96
CA LYS A 679 -36.63 6.99 27.68
C LYS A 679 -35.38 6.41 27.00
N LYS A 680 -35.12 6.77 25.75
CA LYS A 680 -33.89 6.44 25.00
C LYS A 680 -32.80 7.51 25.06
N LEU A 681 -33.11 8.69 25.59
CA LEU A 681 -32.21 9.85 25.65
C LEU A 681 -31.44 9.86 26.98
N THR A 682 -30.67 8.79 27.24
CA THR A 682 -29.95 8.59 28.51
C THR A 682 -28.61 7.91 28.29
N VAL A 683 -27.66 8.14 29.20
CA VAL A 683 -26.33 7.51 29.17
C VAL A 683 -26.47 5.98 29.16
N ASP A 684 -27.36 5.43 30.00
CA ASP A 684 -27.55 3.98 30.13
C ASP A 684 -28.16 3.34 28.87
N TYR A 685 -29.21 3.95 28.28
CA TYR A 685 -29.78 3.45 27.04
C TYR A 685 -28.78 3.52 25.88
N SER A 686 -28.13 4.67 25.69
CA SER A 686 -27.21 4.87 24.57
C SER A 686 -26.00 3.96 24.63
N ALA A 687 -25.42 3.71 25.82
CA ALA A 687 -24.34 2.74 25.97
C ALA A 687 -24.80 1.31 25.63
N LYS A 688 -26.01 0.92 26.06
CA LYS A 688 -26.59 -0.40 25.73
C LYS A 688 -26.88 -0.57 24.25
N GLU A 689 -27.43 0.45 23.58
CA GLU A 689 -27.70 0.44 22.14
C GLU A 689 -26.41 0.18 21.33
N TRP A 690 -25.26 0.75 21.73
CA TRP A 690 -23.96 0.45 21.10
C TRP A 690 -23.53 -1.02 21.29
N ILE A 691 -23.69 -1.59 22.48
CA ILE A 691 -23.40 -3.02 22.73
C ILE A 691 -24.35 -3.92 21.94
N GLU A 692 -25.65 -3.61 21.89
CA GLU A 692 -26.66 -4.35 21.10
C GLU A 692 -26.40 -4.34 19.59
N LYS A 693 -25.67 -3.34 19.07
CA LYS A 693 -25.23 -3.29 17.67
C LYS A 693 -23.84 -3.92 17.43
N GLY A 694 -23.20 -4.46 18.47
CA GLY A 694 -21.96 -5.24 18.36
C GLY A 694 -20.69 -4.52 18.81
N ALA A 695 -20.79 -3.42 19.56
CA ALA A 695 -19.61 -2.83 20.21
C ALA A 695 -19.14 -3.71 21.38
N SER A 696 -17.82 -3.78 21.56
CA SER A 696 -17.20 -4.41 22.73
C SER A 696 -17.12 -3.40 23.89
N LYS A 697 -17.40 -3.85 25.12
CA LYS A 697 -17.53 -2.96 26.29
C LYS A 697 -16.20 -2.29 26.62
N GLU A 698 -15.12 -3.04 26.51
CA GLU A 698 -13.73 -2.63 26.72
C GLU A 698 -13.27 -1.54 25.74
N LYS A 699 -13.89 -1.43 24.56
CA LYS A 699 -13.64 -0.34 23.60
C LYS A 699 -14.62 0.82 23.72
N LEU A 700 -15.73 0.66 24.46
CA LEU A 700 -16.75 1.69 24.62
C LEU A 700 -16.34 2.67 25.74
N ILE A 701 -16.10 3.92 25.36
CA ILE A 701 -15.65 4.97 26.27
C ILE A 701 -16.78 5.99 26.45
N ILE A 702 -17.29 6.11 27.69
CA ILE A 702 -18.52 6.83 28.00
C ILE A 702 -18.27 8.33 28.10
N GLY A 703 -18.94 9.12 27.24
CA GLY A 703 -18.84 10.57 27.19
C GLY A 703 -19.48 11.26 28.38
N ILE A 704 -18.71 12.12 29.04
CA ILE A 704 -19.09 12.91 30.19
C ILE A 704 -18.87 14.40 29.86
N PRO A 705 -19.91 15.24 30.00
CA PRO A 705 -19.78 16.67 29.77
C PRO A 705 -19.22 17.37 31.02
N THR A 706 -18.33 18.33 30.83
CA THR A 706 -17.88 19.27 31.89
C THR A 706 -18.60 20.64 31.77
N TYR A 707 -19.80 20.60 31.21
CA TYR A 707 -20.67 21.74 30.96
C TYR A 707 -22.14 21.32 31.12
N GLY A 708 -23.01 22.31 31.26
CA GLY A 708 -24.46 22.13 31.31
C GLY A 708 -25.16 22.76 30.11
N ARG A 709 -26.33 22.20 29.77
CA ARG A 709 -27.28 22.80 28.83
C ARG A 709 -28.27 23.65 29.61
N SER A 710 -28.40 24.92 29.24
CA SER A 710 -29.16 25.93 29.97
C SER A 710 -30.38 26.44 29.19
N PHE A 711 -31.39 26.90 29.92
CA PHE A 711 -32.70 27.27 29.39
C PHE A 711 -33.24 28.52 30.09
N THR A 712 -34.02 29.31 29.35
CA THR A 712 -34.87 30.36 29.90
C THR A 712 -36.29 29.82 30.07
N LEU A 713 -36.73 29.64 31.32
CA LEU A 713 -38.04 29.17 31.73
C LEU A 713 -39.16 30.13 31.27
N LYS A 714 -40.28 29.54 30.83
CA LYS A 714 -41.51 30.27 30.47
C LYS A 714 -42.36 30.64 31.69
N ASN A 715 -42.23 29.88 32.78
CA ASN A 715 -42.90 30.13 34.04
C ASN A 715 -41.91 29.84 35.17
N THR A 716 -41.55 30.87 35.95
CA THR A 716 -40.58 30.75 37.07
C THR A 716 -41.08 29.89 38.23
N SER A 717 -42.39 29.58 38.26
CA SER A 717 -43.00 28.66 39.24
C SER A 717 -42.99 27.20 38.79
N LEU A 718 -42.44 26.88 37.62
CA LEU A 718 -42.26 25.52 37.11
C LEU A 718 -40.77 25.32 36.81
N THR A 719 -40.11 24.46 37.59
CA THR A 719 -38.64 24.33 37.59
C THR A 719 -38.15 22.90 37.48
N ASP A 720 -39.06 21.92 37.57
CA ASP A 720 -38.78 20.50 37.39
C ASP A 720 -38.43 20.16 35.94
N ILE A 721 -37.83 18.99 35.74
CA ILE A 721 -37.48 18.49 34.40
C ILE A 721 -38.76 18.31 33.57
N GLY A 722 -38.80 18.90 32.36
CA GLY A 722 -40.00 19.03 31.54
C GLY A 722 -40.74 20.37 31.69
N ALA A 723 -40.35 21.26 32.61
CA ALA A 723 -40.94 22.59 32.70
C ALA A 723 -40.81 23.38 31.38
N PRO A 724 -41.84 24.11 30.92
CA PRO A 724 -41.79 24.80 29.63
C PRO A 724 -40.72 25.89 29.56
N ALA A 725 -39.94 25.89 28.47
CA ALA A 725 -38.89 26.86 28.18
C ALA A 725 -39.27 27.75 26.98
N ILE A 726 -38.76 28.98 26.97
CA ILE A 726 -38.91 29.92 25.84
C ILE A 726 -37.73 29.74 24.88
N ASP A 727 -36.50 29.73 25.39
CA ASP A 727 -35.25 29.72 24.63
C ASP A 727 -34.12 29.11 25.49
N GLY A 728 -32.88 29.13 25.00
CA GLY A 728 -31.68 28.84 25.78
C GLY A 728 -31.50 29.78 26.97
N GLY A 729 -30.65 29.38 27.92
CA GLY A 729 -30.24 30.22 29.04
C GLY A 729 -29.33 31.36 28.58
N ILE A 730 -29.22 32.39 29.40
CA ILE A 730 -28.30 33.52 29.18
C ILE A 730 -26.87 32.99 29.04
N ALA A 731 -26.16 33.49 28.03
CA ALA A 731 -24.79 33.09 27.73
C ALA A 731 -23.83 33.33 28.91
N GLY A 732 -22.94 32.38 29.15
CA GLY A 732 -21.90 32.52 30.17
C GLY A 732 -20.89 33.64 29.85
N ASN A 733 -20.31 34.25 30.91
CA ASN A 733 -19.34 35.34 30.82
C ASN A 733 -18.06 35.01 30.02
N TYR A 734 -17.77 33.72 29.81
CA TYR A 734 -16.55 33.23 29.18
C TYR A 734 -16.80 32.24 28.04
N THR A 735 -17.87 31.44 28.08
CA THR A 735 -18.32 30.62 26.94
C THR A 735 -18.95 31.48 25.85
N GLY A 736 -19.79 32.45 26.22
CA GLY A 736 -20.43 33.38 25.29
C GLY A 736 -21.55 32.78 24.42
N GLU A 737 -21.96 31.54 24.68
CA GLU A 737 -22.97 30.81 23.90
C GLU A 737 -24.30 30.68 24.70
N PRO A 738 -25.43 31.24 24.21
CA PRO A 738 -26.73 31.03 24.84
C PRO A 738 -27.13 29.56 24.85
N GLY A 739 -27.58 29.06 25.99
CA GLY A 739 -27.92 27.65 26.18
C GLY A 739 -26.76 26.73 26.58
N VAL A 740 -25.56 27.26 26.80
CA VAL A 740 -24.39 26.51 27.31
C VAL A 740 -23.77 27.26 28.48
N LEU A 741 -23.37 26.54 29.54
CA LEU A 741 -22.54 27.05 30.62
C LEU A 741 -21.44 26.04 30.97
N ALA A 742 -20.18 26.47 31.02
CA ALA A 742 -19.09 25.63 31.53
C ALA A 742 -19.24 25.39 33.05
N PHE A 743 -18.64 24.32 33.61
CA PHE A 743 -18.81 24.00 35.03
C PHE A 743 -18.41 25.16 35.97
N PHE A 744 -17.36 25.91 35.64
CA PHE A 744 -16.98 27.10 36.40
C PHE A 744 -18.01 28.25 36.32
N GLU A 745 -18.77 28.37 35.22
CA GLU A 745 -19.85 29.36 35.06
C GLU A 745 -21.13 28.92 35.79
N ILE A 746 -21.43 27.62 35.80
CA ILE A 746 -22.50 27.03 36.61
C ILE A 746 -22.20 27.25 38.10
N CYS A 747 -20.92 27.15 38.49
CA CYS A 747 -20.51 27.46 39.85
C CYS A 747 -20.72 28.94 40.20
N ASP A 748 -20.45 29.88 39.30
CA ASP A 748 -20.75 31.30 39.52
C ASP A 748 -22.27 31.57 39.54
N PHE A 749 -23.08 30.83 38.77
CA PHE A 749 -24.54 30.84 38.85
C PHE A 749 -25.05 30.37 40.22
N LEU A 750 -24.49 29.26 40.74
CA LEU A 750 -24.75 28.76 42.10
C LEU A 750 -24.35 29.76 43.19
N LYS A 751 -23.13 30.34 43.10
CA LYS A 751 -22.67 31.42 44.01
C LYS A 751 -23.59 32.65 43.98
N SER A 752 -24.32 32.89 42.89
CA SER A 752 -25.31 33.97 42.81
C SER A 752 -26.60 33.71 43.63
N GLY A 753 -26.73 32.55 44.27
CA GLY A 753 -27.92 32.12 44.99
C GLY A 753 -28.91 31.31 44.15
N ALA A 754 -28.43 30.54 43.16
CA ALA A 754 -29.28 29.59 42.46
C ALA A 754 -29.57 28.36 43.33
N ILE A 755 -30.79 27.82 43.21
CA ILE A 755 -31.23 26.63 43.94
C ILE A 755 -30.72 25.40 43.19
N LEU A 756 -29.88 24.61 43.86
CA LEU A 756 -29.43 23.30 43.39
C LEU A 756 -30.46 22.24 43.80
N VAL A 757 -30.94 21.46 42.82
CA VAL A 757 -31.83 20.32 43.01
C VAL A 757 -31.11 19.06 42.52
N TRP A 758 -31.43 17.92 43.14
CA TRP A 758 -30.96 16.61 42.72
C TRP A 758 -32.15 15.76 42.29
N ASP A 759 -32.12 15.25 41.05
CA ASP A 759 -33.11 14.33 40.53
C ASP A 759 -32.74 12.88 40.88
N ASN A 760 -33.62 12.20 41.63
CA ASN A 760 -33.41 10.82 42.08
C ASN A 760 -33.76 9.75 41.02
N GLU A 761 -34.45 10.11 39.94
CA GLU A 761 -34.79 9.17 38.87
C GLU A 761 -33.70 9.15 37.80
N GLN A 762 -33.24 10.33 37.37
CA GLN A 762 -32.16 10.51 36.39
C GLN A 762 -30.75 10.45 37.00
N MET A 763 -30.62 10.53 38.33
CA MET A 763 -29.38 10.49 39.12
C MET A 763 -28.38 11.61 38.76
N VAL A 764 -28.89 12.83 38.63
CA VAL A 764 -28.15 14.03 38.18
C VAL A 764 -28.67 15.32 38.85
N PRO A 765 -27.85 16.37 38.98
CA PRO A 765 -28.30 17.67 39.47
C PRO A 765 -28.86 18.57 38.37
N TYR A 766 -29.70 19.52 38.77
CA TYR A 766 -29.97 20.73 37.99
C TYR A 766 -30.01 21.94 38.92
N ALA A 767 -29.77 23.13 38.38
CA ALA A 767 -29.82 24.38 39.13
C ALA A 767 -30.74 25.40 38.45
N TYR A 768 -31.47 26.18 39.24
CA TYR A 768 -32.33 27.24 38.72
C TYR A 768 -32.32 28.50 39.58
N LYS A 769 -32.62 29.63 38.95
CA LYS A 769 -32.79 30.94 39.61
C LYS A 769 -33.62 31.86 38.73
N ASP A 770 -34.59 32.55 39.31
CA ASP A 770 -35.50 33.44 38.58
C ASP A 770 -36.15 32.73 37.38
N ASN A 771 -35.76 33.07 36.14
CA ASN A 771 -36.18 32.37 34.92
C ASN A 771 -35.06 31.56 34.24
N GLN A 772 -33.91 31.38 34.87
CA GLN A 772 -32.76 30.66 34.33
C GLN A 772 -32.66 29.25 34.94
N TRP A 773 -32.34 28.26 34.12
CA TRP A 773 -32.26 26.84 34.49
C TRP A 773 -31.06 26.19 33.80
N VAL A 774 -30.37 25.24 34.43
CA VAL A 774 -29.27 24.47 33.83
C VAL A 774 -29.19 23.04 34.38
N GLY A 775 -29.09 22.05 33.48
CA GLY A 775 -28.82 20.65 33.81
C GLY A 775 -27.38 20.30 33.45
N PHE A 776 -26.63 19.69 34.38
CA PHE A 776 -25.18 19.54 34.33
C PHE A 776 -24.69 18.35 35.18
N ASP A 777 -23.41 17.98 35.05
CA ASP A 777 -22.78 16.98 35.92
C ASP A 777 -22.02 17.63 37.09
N ASP A 778 -22.14 17.05 38.29
CA ASP A 778 -21.37 17.41 39.49
C ASP A 778 -20.58 16.20 40.02
N GLN A 779 -19.79 16.40 41.08
CA GLN A 779 -19.00 15.31 41.66
C GLN A 779 -19.86 14.12 42.16
N ARG A 780 -21.15 14.32 42.46
CA ARG A 780 -22.07 13.26 42.93
C ARG A 780 -22.66 12.46 41.78
N SER A 781 -23.09 13.10 40.70
CA SER A 781 -23.52 12.39 39.49
C SER A 781 -22.35 11.65 38.83
N LEU A 782 -21.15 12.24 38.83
CA LEU A 782 -19.96 11.58 38.28
C LEU A 782 -19.51 10.36 39.09
N LYS A 783 -19.55 10.40 40.43
CA LYS A 783 -19.36 9.19 41.27
C LYS A 783 -20.36 8.09 40.90
N THR A 784 -21.63 8.44 40.78
CA THR A 784 -22.71 7.51 40.42
C THR A 784 -22.48 6.89 39.03
N LYS A 785 -22.16 7.73 38.03
CA LYS A 785 -21.89 7.32 36.66
C LYS A 785 -20.65 6.45 36.54
N VAL A 786 -19.56 6.77 37.23
CA VAL A 786 -18.34 5.95 37.18
C VAL A 786 -18.55 4.61 37.90
N GLN A 787 -19.32 4.57 38.98
CA GLN A 787 -19.68 3.30 39.61
C GLN A 787 -20.56 2.43 38.70
N TRP A 788 -21.60 2.98 38.08
CA TRP A 788 -22.40 2.30 37.05
C TRP A 788 -21.53 1.82 35.86
N LEU A 789 -20.56 2.63 35.42
CA LEU A 789 -19.64 2.31 34.33
C LEU A 789 -18.77 1.09 34.67
N LYS A 790 -18.26 1.02 35.90
CA LYS A 790 -17.48 -0.10 36.44
C LYS A 790 -18.32 -1.37 36.59
N GLU A 791 -19.54 -1.25 37.12
CA GLU A 791 -20.50 -2.37 37.27
C GLU A 791 -20.97 -2.91 35.91
N ALA A 792 -21.15 -2.03 34.92
CA ALA A 792 -21.47 -2.41 33.55
C ALA A 792 -20.26 -2.95 32.78
N GLY A 793 -19.03 -2.67 33.20
CA GLY A 793 -17.79 -3.19 32.63
C GLY A 793 -17.27 -2.45 31.39
N TYR A 794 -17.51 -1.14 31.26
CA TYR A 794 -17.06 -0.35 30.10
C TYR A 794 -15.58 0.07 30.19
N GLY A 795 -14.97 0.39 29.05
CA GLY A 795 -13.53 0.66 28.90
C GLY A 795 -13.00 1.93 29.56
N GLY A 796 -13.89 2.86 29.93
CA GLY A 796 -13.53 4.08 30.64
C GLY A 796 -14.38 5.29 30.25
N ALA A 797 -13.86 6.48 30.52
CA ALA A 797 -14.57 7.75 30.41
C ALA A 797 -13.94 8.70 29.38
N MET A 798 -14.77 9.34 28.57
CA MET A 798 -14.38 10.38 27.62
C MET A 798 -14.87 11.73 28.15
N ILE A 799 -14.02 12.75 28.10
CA ILE A 799 -14.33 14.08 28.65
C ILE A 799 -14.48 15.10 27.53
N TRP A 800 -15.67 15.70 27.41
CA TRP A 800 -15.91 16.88 26.59
C TRP A 800 -16.27 18.07 27.50
N SER A 801 -15.34 18.98 27.82
CA SER A 801 -13.92 19.04 27.42
C SER A 801 -13.05 19.52 28.59
N ILE A 802 -11.75 19.24 28.56
CA ILE A 802 -10.84 19.57 29.68
C ILE A 802 -10.80 21.07 30.03
N ASP A 803 -11.16 21.92 29.07
CA ASP A 803 -11.17 23.38 29.21
C ASP A 803 -12.49 23.98 29.72
N MET A 804 -13.50 23.15 30.04
CA MET A 804 -14.79 23.57 30.63
C MET A 804 -14.96 23.17 32.11
N ASP A 805 -14.13 22.26 32.62
CA ASP A 805 -13.99 21.98 34.07
C ASP A 805 -13.25 23.15 34.77
N ASP A 806 -13.33 23.27 36.10
CA ASP A 806 -12.65 24.33 36.86
C ASP A 806 -11.13 24.09 36.98
N PHE A 807 -10.42 24.32 35.88
CA PHE A 807 -8.97 24.21 35.76
C PHE A 807 -8.18 25.22 36.63
N ARG A 808 -8.87 26.18 37.27
CA ARG A 808 -8.28 27.20 38.14
C ARG A 808 -8.44 26.91 39.63
N GLY A 809 -9.43 26.14 40.03
CA GLY A 809 -9.81 25.93 41.45
C GLY A 809 -10.62 27.09 42.02
N THR A 810 -11.29 27.85 41.16
CA THR A 810 -12.10 29.04 41.49
C THR A 810 -13.51 28.75 41.97
N CYS A 811 -13.96 27.50 41.86
CA CYS A 811 -15.26 27.02 42.34
C CYS A 811 -15.15 26.46 43.76
N MET A 812 -14.31 25.42 43.94
CA MET A 812 -14.25 24.63 45.19
C MET A 812 -12.84 24.56 45.80
N GLY A 813 -11.90 25.41 45.36
CA GLY A 813 -10.50 25.38 45.80
C GLY A 813 -9.66 24.24 45.20
N LEU A 814 -10.29 23.28 44.50
CA LEU A 814 -9.66 22.16 43.82
C LEU A 814 -9.70 22.38 42.31
N LYS A 815 -8.57 22.15 41.62
CA LYS A 815 -8.52 22.15 40.16
C LYS A 815 -9.13 20.87 39.59
N TYR A 816 -9.78 20.99 38.43
CA TYR A 816 -10.40 19.88 37.71
C TYR A 816 -11.29 18.98 38.59
N PRO A 817 -12.22 19.55 39.39
CA PRO A 817 -13.00 18.78 40.36
C PRO A 817 -13.82 17.66 39.71
N LEU A 818 -14.33 17.86 38.49
CA LEU A 818 -15.08 16.82 37.78
C LEU A 818 -14.15 15.69 37.32
N ILE A 819 -13.07 16.02 36.61
CA ILE A 819 -12.19 15.00 36.01
C ILE A 819 -11.36 14.26 37.07
N ASN A 820 -10.92 14.94 38.15
CA ASN A 820 -10.28 14.27 39.28
C ASN A 820 -11.25 13.32 40.00
N THR A 821 -12.54 13.64 40.09
CA THR A 821 -13.53 12.70 40.65
C THR A 821 -13.59 11.42 39.83
N ILE A 822 -13.61 11.53 38.49
CA ILE A 822 -13.61 10.37 37.60
C ILE A 822 -12.33 9.54 37.76
N LYS A 823 -11.16 10.20 37.81
CA LYS A 823 -9.86 9.56 37.98
C LYS A 823 -9.74 8.79 39.30
N GLU A 824 -10.20 9.37 40.40
CA GLU A 824 -10.12 8.73 41.72
C GLU A 824 -11.07 7.53 41.82
N GLU A 825 -12.29 7.62 41.30
CA GLU A 825 -13.26 6.51 41.31
C GLU A 825 -12.89 5.34 40.39
N LEU A 826 -11.98 5.54 39.42
CA LEU A 826 -11.45 4.50 38.53
C LEU A 826 -10.22 3.76 39.10
N LYS A 827 -9.68 4.14 40.27
CA LYS A 827 -8.54 3.43 40.89
C LYS A 827 -8.88 1.95 41.17
N GLY A 828 -7.91 1.06 40.93
CA GLY A 828 -8.08 -0.39 41.06
C GLY A 828 -9.10 -1.04 40.12
N TYR A 829 -9.74 -0.30 39.19
CA TYR A 829 -10.65 -0.89 38.21
C TYR A 829 -9.86 -1.50 37.05
N ASN A 830 -10.07 -2.80 36.79
CA ASN A 830 -9.48 -3.51 35.68
C ASN A 830 -10.55 -3.85 34.64
N VAL A 831 -10.39 -3.33 33.42
CA VAL A 831 -11.23 -3.62 32.27
C VAL A 831 -10.79 -4.94 31.64
N ALA A 832 -11.63 -5.97 31.78
CA ALA A 832 -11.38 -7.27 31.15
C ALA A 832 -11.16 -7.14 29.63
N ASN A 833 -10.32 -8.02 29.07
CA ASN A 833 -9.95 -8.10 27.64
C ASN A 833 -9.23 -6.88 27.02
N LEU A 834 -9.17 -5.74 27.70
CA LEU A 834 -8.60 -4.50 27.18
C LEU A 834 -7.13 -4.65 26.74
N GLU A 835 -6.35 -5.40 27.52
CA GLU A 835 -4.94 -5.67 27.23
C GLU A 835 -4.76 -6.80 26.20
N VAL A 836 -5.62 -7.82 26.20
CA VAL A 836 -5.60 -8.96 25.25
C VAL A 836 -5.72 -8.49 23.79
N LEU A 837 -6.49 -7.43 23.55
CA LEU A 837 -6.62 -6.80 22.24
C LEU A 837 -5.43 -5.89 21.86
N SER A 838 -4.62 -5.47 22.85
CA SER A 838 -3.35 -4.77 22.60
C SER A 838 -2.19 -5.75 22.37
N SER A 839 -2.16 -6.87 23.10
CA SER A 839 -1.19 -7.96 22.90
C SER A 839 -1.39 -8.62 21.53
N ASN A 840 -2.60 -8.67 20.97
CA ASN A 840 -2.79 -9.15 19.59
C ASN A 840 -2.22 -8.22 18.49
N VAL A 841 -1.61 -7.08 18.86
CA VAL A 841 -0.74 -6.27 17.96
C VAL A 841 0.73 -6.43 18.37
N LEU A 842 1.03 -6.48 19.67
CA LEU A 842 2.39 -6.68 20.21
C LEU A 842 2.93 -8.11 20.01
N ASN A 843 2.09 -9.13 19.84
CA ASN A 843 2.48 -10.52 19.54
C ASN A 843 3.01 -10.70 18.10
N SER A 844 3.12 -9.62 17.32
CA SER A 844 4.06 -9.56 16.17
C SER A 844 5.54 -9.49 16.62
N LEU A 845 5.76 -9.33 17.92
CA LEU A 845 6.99 -9.59 18.68
C LEU A 845 6.72 -10.62 19.81
N ALA A 846 5.92 -11.65 19.52
CA ALA A 846 6.24 -12.96 20.09
C ALA A 846 7.71 -13.28 19.75
N ASP A 847 8.42 -13.99 20.64
CA ASP A 847 9.86 -14.24 20.53
C ASP A 847 10.24 -14.59 19.08
N LYS A 848 11.02 -13.73 18.42
CA LYS A 848 11.28 -13.81 16.97
C LYS A 848 11.97 -15.11 16.57
N ASP A 849 12.44 -15.87 17.56
CA ASP A 849 13.21 -17.10 17.43
C ASP A 849 12.45 -18.33 17.96
N GLU A 850 11.21 -18.19 18.46
CA GLU A 850 10.36 -19.34 18.79
C GLU A 850 9.71 -19.92 17.52
N VAL A 851 10.11 -21.15 17.16
CA VAL A 851 9.51 -21.91 16.07
C VAL A 851 8.20 -22.56 16.52
N VAL A 852 7.11 -22.20 15.83
CA VAL A 852 5.77 -22.78 16.01
C VAL A 852 5.54 -23.83 14.92
N CYS A 853 5.45 -25.10 15.31
CA CYS A 853 5.07 -26.20 14.43
C CYS A 853 3.55 -26.35 14.41
N ASP A 854 2.89 -26.04 13.27
CA ASP A 854 1.42 -26.09 13.17
C ASP A 854 0.93 -26.58 11.80
N GLU A 855 1.51 -27.68 11.29
CA GLU A 855 1.20 -28.24 9.98
C GLU A 855 0.15 -29.37 10.05
N GLU A 856 -0.90 -29.28 9.24
CA GLU A 856 -2.05 -30.19 9.30
C GLU A 856 -1.86 -31.48 8.49
N ASP A 857 -1.02 -31.46 7.44
CA ASP A 857 -0.88 -32.56 6.46
C ASP A 857 0.17 -33.63 6.84
N GLY A 858 0.82 -33.54 8.01
CA GLY A 858 1.86 -34.48 8.43
C GLY A 858 3.15 -34.42 7.62
N HIS A 859 3.40 -33.30 6.95
CA HIS A 859 4.69 -33.00 6.31
C HIS A 859 5.78 -32.81 7.38
N ILE A 860 7.04 -32.92 6.95
CA ILE A 860 8.21 -32.61 7.80
C ILE A 860 8.84 -31.34 7.25
N SER A 861 8.74 -30.26 8.02
CA SER A 861 9.41 -28.99 7.73
C SER A 861 10.58 -28.75 8.68
N TYR A 862 11.52 -27.92 8.24
CA TYR A 862 12.71 -27.56 8.98
C TYR A 862 12.80 -26.05 9.14
N HIS A 863 13.25 -25.60 10.30
CA HIS A 863 13.36 -24.18 10.66
C HIS A 863 14.70 -23.97 11.35
N VAL A 864 15.46 -22.94 10.96
CA VAL A 864 16.74 -22.61 11.61
C VAL A 864 16.48 -22.25 13.07
N ASP A 865 17.32 -22.74 13.99
CA ASP A 865 17.40 -22.13 15.31
C ASP A 865 18.24 -20.84 15.21
N LYS A 866 17.58 -19.69 15.37
CA LYS A 866 18.23 -18.37 15.26
C LYS A 866 19.12 -18.02 16.45
N LYS A 867 18.98 -18.73 17.58
CA LYS A 867 19.83 -18.61 18.76
C LYS A 867 21.01 -19.58 18.69
N GLU A 868 20.82 -20.73 18.03
CA GLU A 868 21.85 -21.76 17.83
C GLU A 868 21.95 -22.23 16.37
N CYS A 869 22.64 -21.49 15.48
CA CYS A 869 22.82 -21.86 14.05
C CYS A 869 23.24 -23.34 13.81
N ALA A 870 23.96 -23.96 14.76
CA ALA A 870 24.36 -25.37 14.74
C ALA A 870 23.23 -26.36 15.11
N LYS A 871 21.98 -25.89 15.21
CA LYS A 871 20.76 -26.67 15.45
C LYS A 871 19.63 -26.17 14.56
N TYR A 872 18.60 -27.00 14.45
CA TYR A 872 17.37 -26.67 13.75
C TYR A 872 16.18 -27.34 14.42
N TYR A 873 15.00 -26.83 14.14
CA TYR A 873 13.74 -27.45 14.55
C TYR A 873 13.19 -28.24 13.37
N MET A 874 13.06 -29.54 13.55
CA MET A 874 12.28 -30.41 12.66
C MET A 874 10.85 -30.49 13.22
N CYS A 875 9.88 -30.02 12.45
CA CYS A 875 8.46 -30.12 12.78
C CYS A 875 7.87 -31.38 12.18
N GLU A 876 7.20 -32.22 12.98
CA GLU A 876 6.33 -33.31 12.52
C GLU A 876 4.89 -32.94 12.92
N GLY A 877 4.15 -32.28 12.02
CA GLY A 877 2.86 -31.67 12.32
C GLY A 877 2.93 -30.65 13.46
N LYS A 878 2.39 -30.99 14.64
CA LYS A 878 2.46 -30.17 15.88
C LYS A 878 3.60 -30.56 16.84
N ARG A 879 4.49 -31.49 16.47
CA ARG A 879 5.64 -31.90 17.30
C ARG A 879 6.92 -31.19 16.87
N ARG A 880 7.58 -30.51 17.82
CA ARG A 880 8.85 -29.81 17.61
C ARG A 880 10.02 -30.66 18.10
N HIS A 881 10.90 -31.07 17.19
CA HIS A 881 12.12 -31.81 17.50
C HIS A 881 13.34 -30.89 17.32
N HIS A 882 14.11 -30.66 18.39
CA HIS A 882 15.35 -29.87 18.32
C HIS A 882 16.50 -30.77 17.90
N MET A 883 17.02 -30.55 16.70
CA MET A 883 17.96 -31.43 16.01
C MET A 883 19.33 -30.74 15.90
N PRO A 884 20.43 -31.35 16.38
CA PRO A 884 21.76 -30.79 16.21
C PRO A 884 22.31 -31.11 14.81
N CYS A 885 23.01 -30.14 14.22
CA CYS A 885 23.84 -30.39 13.05
C CYS A 885 25.15 -31.12 13.42
N PRO A 886 25.78 -31.84 12.47
CA PRO A 886 27.11 -32.40 12.65
C PRO A 886 28.14 -31.30 12.97
N VAL A 887 29.20 -31.68 13.69
CA VAL A 887 30.16 -30.72 14.27
C VAL A 887 30.78 -29.80 13.19
N ASN A 888 30.72 -28.49 13.43
CA ASN A 888 31.11 -27.38 12.55
C ASN A 888 30.17 -27.09 11.36
N LEU A 889 29.00 -27.72 11.27
CA LEU A 889 27.96 -27.37 10.30
C LEU A 889 26.82 -26.60 10.98
N VAL A 890 26.16 -25.73 10.21
CA VAL A 890 24.97 -24.95 10.59
C VAL A 890 23.81 -25.28 9.65
N PHE A 891 22.56 -25.05 10.08
CA PHE A 891 21.42 -25.45 9.26
C PHE A 891 21.11 -24.46 8.13
N ASN A 892 21.38 -24.88 6.89
CA ASN A 892 21.05 -24.13 5.69
C ASN A 892 19.58 -24.36 5.32
N LEU A 893 18.71 -23.40 5.64
CA LEU A 893 17.27 -23.47 5.36
C LEU A 893 16.95 -23.57 3.87
N ASN A 894 17.78 -23.00 3.00
CA ASN A 894 17.54 -22.98 1.56
C ASN A 894 17.67 -24.38 0.95
N GLU A 895 18.64 -25.15 1.44
CA GLU A 895 18.94 -26.53 0.99
C GLU A 895 18.36 -27.62 1.92
N ASN A 896 17.80 -27.23 3.08
CA ASN A 896 17.28 -28.11 4.13
C ASN A 896 18.29 -29.15 4.66
N VAL A 897 19.57 -28.77 4.71
CA VAL A 897 20.67 -29.60 5.20
C VAL A 897 21.59 -28.82 6.14
N CYS A 898 22.35 -29.54 6.96
CA CYS A 898 23.47 -28.97 7.67
C CYS A 898 24.65 -28.76 6.71
N ASP A 899 25.11 -27.52 6.60
CA ASP A 899 26.12 -27.06 5.64
C ASP A 899 27.16 -26.16 6.35
N TRP A 900 28.18 -25.70 5.63
CA TRP A 900 29.21 -24.83 6.19
C TRP A 900 28.67 -23.40 6.43
N PRO A 901 29.13 -22.69 7.49
CA PRO A 901 28.65 -21.33 7.78
C PRO A 901 28.87 -20.33 6.65
N GLU A 902 29.87 -20.53 5.80
CA GLU A 902 30.13 -19.67 4.64
C GLU A 902 29.05 -19.76 3.53
N ASN A 903 28.16 -20.75 3.61
CA ASN A 903 27.03 -20.95 2.70
C ASN A 903 25.68 -20.48 3.30
N VAL A 904 25.68 -19.92 4.52
CA VAL A 904 24.46 -19.55 5.26
C VAL A 904 24.53 -18.09 5.70
N ASP A 905 23.94 -17.22 4.88
CA ASP A 905 23.61 -15.83 5.24
C ASP A 905 22.97 -15.77 6.64
N ASP A 906 23.25 -14.71 7.39
CA ASP A 906 22.99 -14.51 8.83
C ASP A 906 23.86 -15.31 9.82
N CYS A 907 24.40 -16.49 9.48
CA CYS A 907 25.28 -17.27 10.39
C CYS A 907 26.79 -16.94 10.27
N GLU A 908 27.23 -16.12 9.30
CA GLU A 908 28.64 -15.71 9.10
C GLU A 908 29.30 -15.08 10.35
N SER A 909 28.52 -14.39 11.19
CA SER A 909 29.05 -13.55 12.28
C SER A 909 29.65 -14.33 13.46
N VAL A 910 29.49 -15.66 13.49
CA VAL A 910 29.92 -16.55 14.58
C VAL A 910 31.46 -16.71 14.65
N THR A 911 32.23 -16.24 13.64
CA THR A 911 33.71 -16.30 13.65
C THR A 911 34.41 -14.98 13.30
N GLY A 912 34.53 -14.06 14.25
CA GLY A 912 35.32 -12.81 14.09
C GLY A 912 36.81 -12.97 14.41
N GLY A 913 37.74 -12.81 13.44
CA GLY A 913 39.15 -13.24 13.65
C GLY A 913 40.33 -12.64 12.86
N ARG A 914 40.20 -11.53 12.12
CA ARG A 914 41.29 -10.78 11.39
C ARG A 914 42.05 -11.49 10.24
N LYS A 915 42.33 -10.71 9.19
CA LYS A 915 43.32 -11.00 8.13
C LYS A 915 44.77 -10.85 8.62
N PRO A 916 45.73 -11.61 8.06
CA PRO A 916 47.12 -11.20 7.89
C PRO A 916 47.45 -10.82 6.43
N SER A 917 48.20 -9.72 6.27
CA SER A 917 48.89 -9.22 5.06
C SER A 917 48.20 -9.46 3.69
#